data_AF-A0A4R3TEB9-F1
#
_entry.id   AF-A0A4R3TEB9-F1
#
_cell.length_a   1.000
_cell.length_b   1.000
_cell.length_c   1.000
_cell.angle_alpha   90.00
_cell.angle_beta   90.00
_cell.angle_gamma   90.00
#
_symmetry.space_group_name_H-M   'P 1'
#
loop_
_entity.id
_entity.type
_entity.pdbx_description
1 polymer ?
#
loop_
_entity_poly.entity_id
_entity_poly.type
_entity_poly.pdbx_seq_one_letter_code
_entity_poly.pdbx_strand_id
1 'polypeptide(L)'
;MQCRLSVRELVEFLFQSGDLVYSGQSVERANLGSRIHRMLQSQATGDYQSEVYLKQETIIEDVTFVIDGRADGILKDEHGITIEEIKTTALPHDEINDSCFVHWAQAYCYGYLYAMQHACEQLTIQLTYYQIETKQIFTFQQVKTQEQLTAFYLDCLKQHLRWARLSQNIRIASSTTLKKLTFPFSSYRKGQRQFAVAVYKTILDKQNLFAQAPTGIGKTISTIFPSLKAIGEGKAEKLFYLCAKNITASVAYDTIALLQKQDVSFKTVCITAKDKICLLEERNCDPKVCPYAKGYYDRNKNALYELLSGEDFMNKEVIVHMAKQHDICPFELSLDASLYADVIICDYNYVFDPHVYLKRFFMEKGNYIFLVDEAHNLIDRGREMYSAVLEKEQFLSIRKKIPKDAVLLHKALQAVLSEFAKLKKCCEYSDFFADEEPCLPFLEKLESFSEHCDAYLQSEHEESHDDELKDVYFAVNAYIRIADYYDEHFVTLIQKDANNVIVKQFCMNPRHPLQNIMKKGRSTILFSATLSPIDYYLELLGGDEKTPRLSLPSPFAKQQIKVIINNAISTKYRNRSHSLIAIVEMIHACVLAKAGNYIVFCPSYAYLQQIAEEFANQYPDIAISIQDGNMNDEQKQAYLKQFEEMDGLHVAFCVLGGMFAEGIDLKGDRLIGAIIIGVGLPKLHPQLDLIKAHFDEINQMGYAYAYQFPGMNKVLQAAGRVIRSLSDKGMVAFIDERFTTRFYRNLLPILYAHYEIINEPQRVYTVLSSFWQE
;
A
#
# COMPACT_ATOMS: atom_id res chain seq x y z
N MET A 1 -6.05 33.65 -14.72
CA MET A 1 -5.74 32.33 -14.12
C MET A 1 -4.66 32.51 -13.07
N GLN A 2 -4.61 31.78 -11.94
CA GLN A 2 -3.55 31.96 -10.92
C GLN A 2 -2.78 30.65 -10.72
N CYS A 3 -1.47 30.68 -10.95
CA CYS A 3 -0.54 29.58 -10.74
C CYS A 3 0.37 29.95 -9.57
N ARG A 4 0.45 29.10 -8.54
CA ARG A 4 1.34 29.30 -7.39
C ARG A 4 2.37 28.19 -7.36
N LEU A 5 3.64 28.55 -7.31
CA LEU A 5 4.77 27.61 -7.27
C LEU A 5 5.85 28.20 -6.38
N SER A 6 6.54 27.35 -5.63
CA SER A 6 7.80 27.75 -5.04
C SER A 6 8.88 27.92 -6.11
N VAL A 7 9.92 28.72 -5.82
CA VAL A 7 11.10 28.84 -6.68
C VAL A 7 11.69 27.46 -6.98
N ARG A 8 11.79 26.61 -5.95
CA ARG A 8 12.30 25.24 -6.05
C ARG A 8 11.46 24.39 -7.01
N GLU A 9 10.14 24.37 -6.86
CA GLU A 9 9.24 23.61 -7.75
C GLU A 9 9.38 24.07 -9.21
N LEU A 10 9.46 25.38 -9.46
CA LEU A 10 9.62 25.91 -10.81
C LEU A 10 10.93 25.46 -11.46
N VAL A 11 12.05 25.60 -10.76
CA VAL A 11 13.37 25.31 -11.33
C VAL A 11 13.66 23.81 -11.40
N GLU A 12 13.24 23.02 -10.41
CA GLU A 12 13.32 21.55 -10.49
C GLU A 12 12.47 21.06 -11.66
N PHE A 13 11.25 21.56 -11.81
CA PHE A 13 10.40 21.17 -12.93
C PHE A 13 11.01 21.51 -14.30
N LEU A 14 11.64 22.67 -14.46
CA LEU A 14 12.20 23.09 -15.75
C LEU A 14 13.58 22.48 -16.03
N PHE A 15 14.46 22.46 -15.04
CA PHE A 15 15.89 22.20 -15.22
C PHE A 15 16.38 20.90 -14.59
N GLN A 16 15.53 20.13 -13.90
CA GLN A 16 15.91 18.75 -13.55
C GLN A 16 16.09 17.94 -14.83
N SER A 17 17.26 17.32 -14.93
CA SER A 17 17.76 16.58 -16.09
C SER A 17 18.49 15.30 -15.65
N GLY A 18 18.67 14.37 -16.58
CA GLY A 18 19.45 13.16 -16.36
C GLY A 18 18.65 11.96 -15.86
N ASP A 19 19.36 11.07 -15.18
CA ASP A 19 18.90 9.70 -14.93
C ASP A 19 17.97 9.60 -13.72
N LEU A 20 17.11 8.59 -13.77
CA LEU A 20 16.31 8.17 -12.63
C LEU A 20 17.19 7.40 -11.64
N VAL A 21 17.64 8.08 -10.59
CA VAL A 21 18.46 7.49 -9.53
C VAL A 21 17.57 7.06 -8.36
N TYR A 22 17.45 5.76 -8.12
CA TYR A 22 16.79 5.19 -6.94
C TYR A 22 17.76 5.14 -5.73
N SER A 23 18.46 6.24 -5.45
CA SER A 23 19.14 6.36 -4.15
C SER A 23 18.08 6.81 -3.15
N GLY A 24 17.91 6.03 -2.09
CA GLY A 24 16.97 6.35 -1.03
C GLY A 24 17.34 7.70 -0.43
N GLN A 25 16.71 8.77 -0.89
CA GLN A 25 16.75 10.05 -0.16
C GLN A 25 16.07 9.78 1.19
N SER A 26 16.90 9.45 2.17
CA SER A 26 16.50 9.28 3.56
C SER A 26 16.09 10.65 4.10
N VAL A 27 15.07 10.66 4.95
CA VAL A 27 14.71 11.87 5.73
C VAL A 27 15.93 12.37 6.52
N GLU A 28 16.83 11.45 6.88
CA GLU A 28 18.13 11.74 7.49
C GLU A 28 19.05 12.61 6.63
N ARG A 29 19.14 12.40 5.30
CA ARG A 29 19.91 13.30 4.42
C ARG A 29 19.35 14.72 4.42
N ALA A 30 18.03 14.87 4.38
CA ALA A 30 17.39 16.19 4.45
C ALA A 30 17.61 16.87 5.81
N ASN A 31 17.56 16.10 6.90
CA ASN A 31 17.85 16.57 8.26
C ASN A 31 19.34 16.94 8.43
N LEU A 32 20.25 16.15 7.86
CA LEU A 32 21.69 16.44 7.84
C LEU A 32 21.98 17.72 7.07
N GLY A 33 21.41 17.86 5.86
CA GLY A 33 21.51 19.09 5.07
C GLY A 33 21.00 20.31 5.83
N SER A 34 19.82 20.22 6.46
CA SER A 34 19.27 21.31 7.27
C SER A 34 20.11 21.66 8.50
N ARG A 35 20.83 20.70 9.10
CA ARG A 35 21.78 20.96 10.19
C ARG A 35 23.03 21.66 9.65
N ILE A 36 23.55 21.24 8.51
CA ILE A 36 24.70 21.84 7.85
C ILE A 36 24.40 23.28 7.43
N HIS A 37 23.23 23.55 6.83
CA HIS A 37 22.81 24.91 6.48
C HIS A 37 22.81 25.83 7.70
N ARG A 38 22.18 25.40 8.80
CA ARG A 38 22.19 26.16 10.07
C ARG A 38 23.58 26.38 10.63
N MET A 39 24.45 25.37 10.54
CA MET A 39 25.84 25.49 10.98
C MET A 39 26.57 26.56 10.16
N LEU A 40 26.47 26.53 8.83
CA LEU A 40 27.11 27.50 7.94
C LEU A 40 26.56 28.91 8.14
N GLN A 41 25.23 29.06 8.21
CA GLN A 41 24.55 30.33 8.50
C GLN A 41 24.98 30.91 9.85
N SER A 42 25.20 30.07 10.88
CA SER A 42 25.66 30.53 12.20
C SER A 42 27.12 30.99 12.23
N GLN A 43 27.92 30.58 11.25
CA GLN A 43 29.33 30.96 11.10
C GLN A 43 29.51 32.20 10.21
N ALA A 44 28.45 32.65 9.54
CA ALA A 44 28.49 33.85 8.72
C ALA A 44 28.78 35.10 9.57
N THR A 45 29.62 35.99 9.04
CA THR A 45 30.00 37.26 9.68
C THR A 45 29.57 38.44 8.81
N GLY A 46 29.31 39.61 9.40
CA GLY A 46 28.82 40.80 8.69
C GLY A 46 27.29 40.96 8.73
N ASP A 47 26.73 41.78 7.83
CA ASP A 47 25.28 41.98 7.68
C ASP A 47 24.69 40.84 6.84
N TYR A 48 24.52 39.68 7.49
CA TYR A 48 24.00 38.44 6.90
C TYR A 48 22.60 38.12 7.44
N GLN A 49 21.66 37.88 6.53
CA GLN A 49 20.30 37.43 6.85
C GLN A 49 20.09 36.01 6.34
N SER A 50 19.74 35.08 7.23
CA SER A 50 19.41 33.70 6.87
C SER A 50 17.91 33.52 6.60
N GLU A 51 17.57 32.55 5.75
CA GLU A 51 16.19 32.09 5.51
C GLU A 51 15.21 33.21 5.08
N VAL A 52 15.64 34.05 4.13
CA VAL A 52 14.88 35.24 3.72
C VAL A 52 13.74 34.84 2.79
N TYR A 53 12.50 35.08 3.23
CA TYR A 53 11.30 34.84 2.42
C TYR A 53 11.14 35.90 1.32
N LEU A 54 11.03 35.43 0.08
CA LEU A 54 10.87 36.25 -1.11
C LEU A 54 9.63 35.82 -1.87
N LYS A 55 8.95 36.78 -2.50
CA LYS A 55 7.72 36.56 -3.24
C LYS A 55 7.55 37.60 -4.34
N GLN A 56 7.10 37.16 -5.51
CA GLN A 56 6.73 38.02 -6.62
C GLN A 56 5.47 37.52 -7.31
N GLU A 57 4.64 38.46 -7.74
CA GLU A 57 3.50 38.21 -8.62
C GLU A 57 3.81 38.75 -10.01
N THR A 58 3.72 37.89 -11.02
CA THR A 58 4.06 38.21 -12.41
C THR A 58 2.96 37.71 -13.34
N ILE A 59 2.45 38.58 -14.21
CA ILE A 59 1.43 38.21 -15.19
C ILE A 59 2.11 37.91 -16.52
N ILE A 60 1.91 36.69 -17.03
CA ILE A 60 2.32 36.27 -18.37
C ILE A 60 1.05 35.87 -19.12
N GLU A 61 0.71 36.62 -20.17
CA GLU A 61 -0.51 36.44 -20.95
C GLU A 61 -1.77 36.43 -20.04
N ASP A 62 -2.46 35.30 -19.92
CA ASP A 62 -3.69 35.13 -19.13
C ASP A 62 -3.45 34.48 -17.74
N VAL A 63 -2.19 34.17 -17.40
CA VAL A 63 -1.78 33.50 -16.16
C VAL A 63 -1.00 34.44 -15.25
N THR A 64 -1.51 34.59 -14.04
CA THR A 64 -0.85 35.24 -12.91
C THR A 64 -0.02 34.21 -12.16
N PHE A 65 1.30 34.28 -12.28
CA PHE A 65 2.25 33.49 -11.51
C PHE A 65 2.51 34.16 -10.18
N VAL A 66 2.36 33.41 -9.09
CA VAL A 66 2.81 33.80 -7.75
C VAL A 66 3.95 32.85 -7.40
N ILE A 67 5.17 33.37 -7.45
CA ILE A 67 6.37 32.61 -7.15
C ILE A 67 6.92 33.06 -5.81
N ASP A 68 7.16 32.13 -4.90
CA ASP A 68 7.73 32.39 -3.59
C ASP A 68 8.78 31.37 -3.15
N GLY A 69 9.55 31.69 -2.13
CA GLY A 69 10.53 30.77 -1.58
C GLY A 69 11.41 31.43 -0.53
N ARG A 70 12.39 30.69 -0.04
CA ARG A 70 13.34 31.16 0.97
C ARG A 70 14.75 31.04 0.41
N ALA A 71 15.44 32.17 0.29
CA ALA A 71 16.86 32.16 0.00
C ALA A 71 17.61 31.75 1.29
N ASP A 72 18.63 30.90 1.16
CA ASP A 72 19.39 30.41 2.33
C ASP A 72 20.11 31.57 3.04
N GLY A 73 20.65 32.53 2.28
CA GLY A 73 21.38 33.68 2.82
C GLY A 73 21.33 34.92 1.94
N ILE A 74 21.34 36.10 2.57
CA ILE A 74 21.56 37.40 1.92
C ILE A 74 22.64 38.16 2.69
N LEU A 75 23.75 38.44 2.03
CA LEU A 75 24.86 39.21 2.58
C LEU A 75 24.86 40.63 1.99
N LYS A 76 25.05 41.63 2.86
CA LYS A 76 25.27 43.02 2.48
C LYS A 76 26.65 43.46 2.94
N ASP A 77 27.47 43.94 2.01
CA ASP A 77 28.81 44.44 2.30
C ASP A 77 29.14 45.69 1.47
N GLU A 78 30.39 46.17 1.58
CA GLU A 78 30.87 47.34 0.82
C GLU A 78 30.94 47.09 -0.70
N HIS A 79 30.88 45.83 -1.14
CA HIS A 79 30.95 45.40 -2.53
C HIS A 79 29.56 45.16 -3.15
N GLY A 80 28.49 45.18 -2.35
CA GLY A 80 27.11 45.16 -2.81
C GLY A 80 26.26 44.14 -2.06
N ILE A 81 25.33 43.51 -2.79
CA ILE A 81 24.40 42.53 -2.25
C ILE A 81 24.70 41.17 -2.87
N THR A 82 24.84 40.16 -2.02
CA THR A 82 25.05 38.77 -2.43
C THR A 82 23.88 37.91 -1.98
N ILE A 83 23.29 37.16 -2.93
CA ILE A 83 22.27 36.15 -2.68
C ILE A 83 22.94 34.79 -2.67
N GLU A 84 22.82 34.07 -1.56
CA GLU A 84 23.44 32.77 -1.35
C GLU A 84 22.40 31.64 -1.36
N GLU A 85 22.73 30.58 -2.10
CA GLU A 85 22.06 29.27 -2.01
C GLU A 85 23.10 28.23 -1.58
N ILE A 86 22.76 27.45 -0.54
CA ILE A 86 23.61 26.44 0.05
C ILE A 86 23.15 25.05 -0.42
N LYS A 87 24.09 24.17 -0.78
CA LYS A 87 23.81 22.78 -1.16
C LYS A 87 24.73 21.83 -0.41
N THR A 88 24.17 20.72 0.04
CA THR A 88 24.94 19.62 0.61
C THR A 88 25.15 18.56 -0.47
N THR A 89 26.39 18.14 -0.68
CA THR A 89 26.74 17.16 -1.74
C THR A 89 27.67 16.06 -1.21
N ALA A 90 27.57 14.89 -1.84
CA ALA A 90 28.58 13.83 -1.71
C ALA A 90 29.61 13.88 -2.86
N LEU A 91 29.29 14.58 -3.95
CA LEU A 91 30.13 14.64 -5.14
C LEU A 91 31.46 15.37 -4.86
N PRO A 92 32.58 14.88 -5.42
CA PRO A 92 33.83 15.62 -5.51
C PRO A 92 33.68 16.97 -6.22
N HIS A 93 34.57 17.91 -5.92
CA HIS A 93 34.54 19.27 -6.48
C HIS A 93 34.55 19.30 -8.01
N ASP A 94 35.36 18.44 -8.62
CA ASP A 94 35.55 18.29 -10.07
C ASP A 94 34.34 17.71 -10.80
N GLU A 95 33.39 17.12 -10.08
CA GLU A 95 32.15 16.59 -10.63
C GLU A 95 30.97 17.59 -10.54
N ILE A 96 31.15 18.73 -9.86
CA ILE A 96 30.16 19.82 -9.83
C ILE A 96 30.20 20.55 -11.18
N ASN A 97 29.42 20.03 -12.14
CA ASN A 97 29.38 20.49 -13.53
C ASN A 97 27.98 21.05 -13.92
N ASP A 98 27.73 21.22 -15.22
CA ASP A 98 26.48 21.75 -15.78
C ASP A 98 25.22 20.99 -15.34
N SER A 99 25.31 19.73 -14.91
CA SER A 99 24.19 18.97 -14.33
C SER A 99 23.63 19.60 -13.04
N CYS A 100 24.40 20.48 -12.39
CA CYS A 100 23.98 21.24 -11.21
C CYS A 100 23.33 22.59 -11.55
N PHE A 101 23.03 22.88 -12.83
CA PHE A 101 22.46 24.16 -13.26
C PHE A 101 21.14 24.49 -12.55
N VAL A 102 20.37 23.48 -12.12
CA VAL A 102 19.15 23.68 -11.30
C VAL A 102 19.42 24.50 -10.03
N HIS A 103 20.60 24.38 -9.41
CA HIS A 103 20.99 25.17 -8.24
C HIS A 103 21.23 26.64 -8.62
N TRP A 104 21.91 26.90 -9.75
CA TRP A 104 22.06 28.25 -10.29
C TRP A 104 20.72 28.86 -10.66
N ALA A 105 19.84 28.11 -11.30
CA ALA A 105 18.49 28.54 -11.66
C ALA A 105 17.69 28.97 -10.42
N GLN A 106 17.81 28.22 -9.31
CA GLN A 106 17.19 28.55 -8.04
C GLN A 106 17.71 29.89 -7.49
N ALA A 107 19.04 30.04 -7.43
CA ALA A 107 19.69 31.26 -6.93
C ALA A 107 19.39 32.48 -7.81
N TYR A 108 19.33 32.33 -9.14
CA TYR A 108 18.93 33.39 -10.07
C TYR A 108 17.49 33.86 -9.85
N CYS A 109 16.57 32.93 -9.59
CA CYS A 109 15.20 33.29 -9.24
C CYS A 109 15.16 34.11 -7.94
N TYR A 110 15.86 33.69 -6.89
CA TYR A 110 15.96 34.48 -5.65
C TYR A 110 16.60 35.86 -5.89
N GLY A 111 17.65 35.92 -6.70
CA GLY A 111 18.25 37.17 -7.16
C GLY A 111 17.26 38.11 -7.82
N TYR A 112 16.44 37.62 -8.74
CA TYR A 112 15.39 38.39 -9.38
C TYR A 112 14.35 38.88 -8.36
N LEU A 113 13.81 37.98 -7.52
CA LEU A 113 12.79 38.33 -6.53
C LEU A 113 13.29 39.44 -5.58
N TYR A 114 14.54 39.33 -5.12
CA TYR A 114 15.15 40.33 -4.27
C TYR A 114 15.37 41.66 -5.01
N ALA A 115 15.90 41.62 -6.23
CA ALA A 115 16.14 42.82 -7.04
C ALA A 115 14.86 43.62 -7.30
N MET A 116 13.72 42.94 -7.50
CA MET A 116 12.41 43.59 -7.67
C MET A 116 11.93 44.29 -6.39
N GLN A 117 12.22 43.72 -5.22
CA GLN A 117 11.78 44.27 -3.93
C GLN A 117 12.67 45.41 -3.43
N HIS A 118 13.95 45.44 -3.83
CA HIS A 118 14.96 46.36 -3.32
C HIS A 118 15.57 47.31 -4.38
N ALA A 119 15.11 47.24 -5.63
CA ALA A 119 15.56 48.08 -6.74
C ALA A 119 17.09 48.04 -6.97
N CYS A 120 17.68 46.84 -6.94
CA CYS A 120 19.12 46.63 -7.16
C CYS A 120 19.44 46.53 -8.66
N GLU A 121 20.34 47.37 -9.18
CA GLU A 121 20.78 47.29 -10.58
C GLU A 121 21.64 46.04 -10.87
N GLN A 122 22.45 45.64 -9.88
CA GLN A 122 23.37 44.51 -9.97
C GLN A 122 23.49 43.83 -8.60
N LEU A 123 23.64 42.51 -8.62
CA LEU A 123 23.89 41.70 -7.41
C LEU A 123 24.76 40.49 -7.73
N THR A 124 25.42 39.98 -6.69
CA THR A 124 26.22 38.76 -6.77
C THR A 124 25.35 37.57 -6.42
N ILE A 125 25.39 36.52 -7.24
CA ILE A 125 24.75 35.24 -6.99
C ILE A 125 25.83 34.27 -6.54
N GLN A 126 25.65 33.66 -5.37
CA GLN A 126 26.59 32.74 -4.75
C GLN A 126 25.96 31.36 -4.58
N LEU A 127 26.67 30.33 -5.06
CA LEU A 127 26.40 28.94 -4.69
C LEU A 127 27.48 28.45 -3.73
N THR A 128 27.04 27.90 -2.60
CA THR A 128 27.93 27.32 -1.58
C THR A 128 27.64 25.83 -1.44
N TYR A 129 28.61 24.98 -1.77
CA TYR A 129 28.52 23.53 -1.58
C TYR A 129 29.28 23.10 -0.33
N TYR A 130 28.66 22.24 0.47
CA TYR A 130 29.32 21.53 1.57
C TYR A 130 29.43 20.04 1.24
N GLN A 131 30.66 19.53 1.15
CA GLN A 131 30.91 18.12 0.92
C GLN A 131 30.91 17.35 2.24
N ILE A 132 30.00 16.38 2.39
CA ILE A 132 29.75 15.71 3.67
C ILE A 132 31.00 14.98 4.18
N GLU A 133 31.67 14.24 3.30
CA GLU A 133 32.79 13.35 3.65
C GLU A 133 34.04 14.12 4.08
N THR A 134 34.45 15.09 3.26
CA THR A 134 35.68 15.87 3.44
C THR A 134 35.46 17.08 4.35
N LYS A 135 34.20 17.46 4.61
CA LYS A 135 33.79 18.71 5.27
C LYS A 135 34.33 19.97 4.59
N GLN A 136 34.64 19.88 3.30
CA GLN A 136 35.10 21.01 2.50
C GLN A 136 33.93 21.88 2.06
N ILE A 137 34.18 23.18 1.97
CA ILE A 137 33.23 24.17 1.48
C ILE A 137 33.76 24.73 0.15
N PHE A 138 32.92 24.71 -0.87
CA PHE A 138 33.22 25.28 -2.18
C PHE A 138 32.24 26.42 -2.48
N THR A 139 32.75 27.57 -2.86
CA THR A 139 31.93 28.75 -3.16
C THR A 139 32.16 29.20 -4.60
N PHE A 140 31.07 29.44 -5.32
CA PHE A 140 31.08 29.94 -6.68
C PHE A 140 30.25 31.22 -6.76
N GLN A 141 30.77 32.25 -7.42
CA GLN A 141 30.10 33.55 -7.51
C GLN A 141 29.94 33.97 -8.98
N GLN A 142 28.79 34.57 -9.29
CA GLN A 142 28.54 35.25 -10.56
C GLN A 142 27.83 36.56 -10.32
N VAL A 143 28.33 37.63 -10.91
CA VAL A 143 27.65 38.93 -10.86
C VAL A 143 26.61 38.99 -11.98
N LYS A 144 25.37 39.35 -11.65
CA LYS A 144 24.25 39.47 -12.60
C LYS A 144 23.59 40.82 -12.51
N THR A 145 23.21 41.38 -13.66
CA THR A 145 22.38 42.58 -13.71
C THR A 145 20.91 42.23 -13.50
N GLN A 146 20.12 43.21 -13.05
CA GLN A 146 18.66 43.08 -12.94
C GLN A 146 18.02 42.63 -14.26
N GLU A 147 18.52 43.14 -15.39
CA GLU A 147 18.03 42.78 -16.73
C GLU A 147 18.26 41.30 -17.05
N GLN A 148 19.45 40.76 -16.73
CA GLN A 148 19.77 39.34 -16.94
C GLN A 148 18.88 38.43 -16.10
N LEU A 149 18.69 38.76 -14.82
CA LEU A 149 17.85 38.00 -13.90
C LEU A 149 16.37 38.07 -14.30
N THR A 150 15.92 39.25 -14.76
CA THR A 150 14.56 39.43 -15.28
C THR A 150 14.33 38.61 -16.53
N ALA A 151 15.26 38.64 -17.50
CA ALA A 151 15.16 37.84 -18.71
C ALA A 151 15.10 36.34 -18.40
N PHE A 152 15.96 35.85 -17.51
CA PHE A 152 15.97 34.46 -17.07
C PHE A 152 14.66 34.05 -16.39
N TYR A 153 14.17 34.83 -15.43
CA TYR A 153 12.94 34.53 -14.70
C TYR A 153 11.71 34.54 -15.62
N LEU A 154 11.58 35.54 -16.49
CA LEU A 154 10.48 35.60 -17.44
C LEU A 154 10.52 34.44 -18.44
N ASP A 155 11.70 34.01 -18.86
CA ASP A 155 11.84 32.83 -19.72
C ASP A 155 11.39 31.56 -18.99
N CYS A 156 11.77 31.37 -17.73
CA CYS A 156 11.28 30.26 -16.90
C CYS A 156 9.73 30.23 -16.86
N LEU A 157 9.09 31.37 -16.58
CA LEU A 157 7.63 31.45 -16.55
C LEU A 157 6.99 31.14 -17.91
N LYS A 158 7.58 31.63 -19.01
CA LYS A 158 7.10 31.34 -20.37
C LYS A 158 7.20 29.85 -20.71
N GLN A 159 8.30 29.20 -20.35
CA GLN A 159 8.46 27.75 -20.54
C GLN A 159 7.43 26.95 -19.72
N HIS A 160 7.08 27.43 -18.52
CA HIS A 160 6.07 26.79 -17.67
C HIS A 160 4.62 27.15 -18.05
N LEU A 161 4.38 28.16 -18.89
CA LEU A 161 3.05 28.67 -19.20
C LEU A 161 2.09 27.58 -19.72
N ARG A 162 2.56 26.71 -20.63
CA ARG A 162 1.74 25.61 -21.16
C ARG A 162 1.29 24.64 -20.07
N TRP A 163 2.15 24.39 -19.08
CA TRP A 163 1.89 23.48 -17.96
C TRP A 163 0.93 24.08 -16.95
N ALA A 164 1.09 25.37 -16.64
CA ALA A 164 0.15 26.10 -15.80
C ALA A 164 -1.26 26.05 -16.40
N ARG A 165 -1.40 26.26 -17.72
CA ARG A 165 -2.67 26.14 -18.44
C ARG A 165 -3.24 24.74 -18.37
N LEU A 166 -2.46 23.71 -18.72
CA LEU A 166 -2.91 22.31 -18.69
C LEU A 166 -3.41 21.92 -17.30
N SER A 167 -2.60 22.15 -16.27
CA SER A 167 -2.92 21.79 -14.88
C SER A 167 -4.17 22.50 -14.38
N GLN A 168 -4.34 23.78 -14.74
CA GLN A 168 -5.52 24.54 -14.38
C GLN A 168 -6.76 24.07 -15.14
N ASN A 169 -6.64 23.78 -16.43
CA ASN A 169 -7.75 23.27 -17.24
C ASN A 169 -8.26 21.93 -16.68
N ILE A 170 -7.35 21.02 -16.31
CA ILE A 170 -7.71 19.75 -15.65
C ILE A 170 -8.52 20.03 -14.36
N ARG A 171 -8.02 20.90 -13.48
CA ARG A 171 -8.71 21.24 -12.22
C ARG A 171 -10.07 21.90 -12.43
N ILE A 172 -10.18 22.81 -13.41
CA ILE A 172 -11.45 23.49 -13.74
C ILE A 172 -12.45 22.50 -14.34
N ALA A 173 -12.01 21.65 -15.27
CA ALA A 173 -12.85 20.63 -15.89
C ALA A 173 -13.41 19.65 -14.84
N SER A 174 -12.55 19.13 -13.97
CA SER A 174 -12.92 18.27 -12.84
C SER A 174 -13.93 18.94 -11.92
N SER A 175 -13.59 20.11 -11.36
CA SER A 175 -14.46 20.82 -10.42
C SER A 175 -15.80 21.27 -11.01
N THR A 176 -15.86 21.58 -12.31
CA THR A 176 -17.10 22.01 -12.97
C THR A 176 -18.00 20.82 -13.30
N THR A 177 -17.42 19.74 -13.83
CA THR A 177 -18.18 18.62 -14.34
C THR A 177 -18.57 17.61 -13.26
N LEU A 178 -17.70 17.35 -12.28
CA LEU A 178 -18.02 16.45 -11.15
C LEU A 178 -19.18 16.97 -10.30
N LYS A 179 -19.42 18.29 -10.24
CA LYS A 179 -20.65 18.84 -9.63
C LYS A 179 -21.91 18.33 -10.31
N LYS A 180 -21.87 18.12 -11.63
CA LYS A 180 -23.00 17.64 -12.44
C LYS A 180 -23.13 16.11 -12.45
N LEU A 181 -22.13 15.37 -11.93
CA LEU A 181 -22.12 13.91 -11.92
C LEU A 181 -23.44 13.35 -11.38
N THR A 182 -24.02 12.34 -12.02
CA THR A 182 -25.23 11.68 -11.53
C THR A 182 -24.95 10.24 -11.19
N PHE A 183 -25.83 9.63 -10.38
CA PHE A 183 -25.71 8.21 -10.10
C PHE A 183 -25.92 7.43 -11.41
N PRO A 184 -25.01 6.54 -11.81
CA PRO A 184 -24.97 6.00 -13.17
C PRO A 184 -26.07 4.96 -13.47
N PHE A 185 -26.89 4.60 -12.49
CA PHE A 185 -27.99 3.64 -12.65
C PHE A 185 -29.34 4.32 -12.45
N SER A 186 -30.39 3.77 -13.06
CA SER A 186 -31.76 4.30 -12.97
C SER A 186 -32.33 4.31 -11.54
N SER A 187 -31.84 3.43 -10.67
CA SER A 187 -32.30 3.32 -9.28
C SER A 187 -31.21 2.78 -8.36
N TYR A 188 -31.33 3.10 -7.07
CA TYR A 188 -30.48 2.54 -6.03
C TYR A 188 -31.01 1.18 -5.57
N ARG A 189 -30.10 0.22 -5.36
CA ARG A 189 -30.42 -1.01 -4.62
C ARG A 189 -30.71 -0.71 -3.15
N LYS A 190 -31.40 -1.63 -2.47
CA LYS A 190 -31.67 -1.52 -1.03
C LYS A 190 -30.36 -1.35 -0.25
N GLY A 191 -30.30 -0.35 0.64
CA GLY A 191 -29.10 0.00 1.41
C GLY A 191 -28.02 0.78 0.65
N GLN A 192 -28.03 0.77 -0.68
CA GLN A 192 -27.00 1.42 -1.51
C GLN A 192 -27.00 2.95 -1.35
N ARG A 193 -28.19 3.58 -1.39
CA ARG A 193 -28.33 5.03 -1.14
C ARG A 193 -27.93 5.41 0.27
N GLN A 194 -28.30 4.60 1.26
CA GLN A 194 -27.92 4.80 2.65
C GLN A 194 -26.38 4.80 2.78
N PHE A 195 -25.71 3.87 2.11
CA PHE A 195 -24.26 3.81 2.10
C PHE A 195 -23.64 5.06 1.48
N ALA A 196 -24.08 5.45 0.28
CA ALA A 196 -23.55 6.62 -0.41
C ALA A 196 -23.74 7.92 0.40
N VAL A 197 -24.89 8.08 1.07
CA VAL A 197 -25.15 9.23 1.96
C VAL A 197 -24.24 9.21 3.18
N ALA A 198 -24.02 8.04 3.80
CA ALA A 198 -23.13 7.92 4.94
C ALA A 198 -21.70 8.32 4.55
N VAL A 199 -21.19 7.80 3.44
CA VAL A 199 -19.85 8.14 2.92
C VAL A 199 -19.71 9.64 2.69
N TYR A 200 -20.65 10.25 1.96
CA TYR A 200 -20.60 11.68 1.68
C TYR A 200 -20.61 12.53 2.96
N LYS A 201 -21.47 12.20 3.93
CA LYS A 201 -21.51 12.90 5.23
C LYS A 201 -20.19 12.75 6.00
N THR A 202 -19.65 11.54 6.09
CA THR A 202 -18.35 11.31 6.75
C THR A 202 -17.23 12.14 6.12
N ILE A 203 -17.21 12.27 4.79
CA ILE A 203 -16.25 13.12 4.08
C ILE A 203 -16.45 14.59 4.48
N LEU A 204 -17.69 15.09 4.51
CA LEU A 204 -17.97 16.46 4.94
C LEU A 204 -17.48 16.74 6.36
N ASP A 205 -17.78 15.81 7.27
CA ASP A 205 -17.48 15.89 8.70
C ASP A 205 -15.99 15.65 9.03
N LYS A 206 -15.18 15.27 8.03
CA LYS A 206 -13.74 14.96 8.18
C LYS A 206 -13.48 13.82 9.18
N GLN A 207 -14.33 12.80 9.14
CA GLN A 207 -14.29 11.65 10.03
C GLN A 207 -13.88 10.37 9.28
N ASN A 208 -13.68 9.29 10.01
CA ASN A 208 -13.53 7.95 9.45
C ASN A 208 -14.85 7.17 9.54
N LEU A 209 -15.08 6.22 8.64
CA LEU A 209 -16.27 5.36 8.67
C LEU A 209 -15.88 3.90 8.52
N PHE A 210 -16.39 3.05 9.41
CA PHE A 210 -16.31 1.61 9.31
C PHE A 210 -17.65 1.07 8.81
N ALA A 211 -17.67 0.56 7.57
CA ALA A 211 -18.88 0.12 6.90
C ALA A 211 -18.85 -1.38 6.57
N GLN A 212 -19.64 -2.16 7.32
CA GLN A 212 -19.97 -3.52 6.93
C GLN A 212 -21.02 -3.48 5.82
N ALA A 213 -20.60 -3.78 4.59
CA ALA A 213 -21.42 -3.73 3.41
C ALA A 213 -21.38 -5.10 2.69
N PRO A 214 -22.48 -5.89 2.72
CA PRO A 214 -22.48 -7.21 2.10
C PRO A 214 -22.28 -7.16 0.58
N THR A 215 -21.84 -8.29 0.02
CA THR A 215 -21.71 -8.50 -1.43
C THR A 215 -23.04 -8.20 -2.14
N GLY A 216 -22.96 -7.69 -3.38
CA GLY A 216 -24.15 -7.39 -4.18
C GLY A 216 -24.81 -6.02 -3.92
N ILE A 217 -24.48 -5.31 -2.83
CA ILE A 217 -24.98 -3.92 -2.61
C ILE A 217 -24.42 -2.92 -3.63
N GLY A 218 -23.24 -3.20 -4.21
CA GLY A 218 -22.51 -2.26 -5.04
C GLY A 218 -21.64 -1.33 -4.20
N LYS A 219 -20.75 -1.92 -3.39
CA LYS A 219 -19.83 -1.20 -2.48
C LYS A 219 -19.04 -0.12 -3.22
N THR A 220 -18.33 -0.51 -4.27
CA THR A 220 -17.42 0.33 -5.05
C THR A 220 -18.11 1.59 -5.60
N ILE A 221 -19.25 1.44 -6.29
CA ILE A 221 -19.97 2.62 -6.78
C ILE A 221 -20.53 3.47 -5.64
N SER A 222 -20.95 2.87 -4.53
CA SER A 222 -21.50 3.58 -3.38
C SER A 222 -20.45 4.36 -2.59
N THR A 223 -19.17 4.10 -2.79
CA THR A 223 -18.07 4.84 -2.16
C THR A 223 -17.42 5.82 -3.14
N ILE A 224 -17.21 5.43 -4.40
CA ILE A 224 -16.57 6.30 -5.42
C ILE A 224 -17.48 7.47 -5.81
N PHE A 225 -18.75 7.21 -6.13
CA PHE A 225 -19.69 8.27 -6.56
C PHE A 225 -19.79 9.44 -5.57
N PRO A 226 -20.08 9.23 -4.26
CA PRO A 226 -20.12 10.34 -3.32
C PRO A 226 -18.76 11.01 -3.09
N SER A 227 -17.65 10.27 -3.24
CA SER A 227 -16.31 10.84 -3.10
C SER A 227 -15.97 11.80 -4.24
N LEU A 228 -16.27 11.43 -5.48
CA LEU A 228 -16.11 12.31 -6.64
C LEU A 228 -17.03 13.54 -6.56
N LYS A 229 -18.24 13.38 -6.05
CA LYS A 229 -19.14 14.51 -5.74
C LYS A 229 -18.50 15.49 -4.75
N ALA A 230 -17.91 14.97 -3.68
CA ALA A 230 -17.22 15.79 -2.68
C ALA A 230 -16.02 16.53 -3.29
N ILE A 231 -15.28 15.91 -4.21
CA ILE A 231 -14.20 16.58 -4.97
C ILE A 231 -14.78 17.70 -5.85
N GLY A 232 -15.83 17.41 -6.64
CA GLY A 232 -16.49 18.41 -7.49
C GLY A 232 -16.98 19.63 -6.71
N GLU A 233 -17.47 19.43 -5.49
CA GLU A 233 -17.93 20.51 -4.61
C GLU A 233 -16.81 21.23 -3.83
N GLY A 234 -15.53 20.91 -4.11
CA GLY A 234 -14.37 21.50 -3.45
C GLY A 234 -14.22 21.10 -1.98
N LYS A 235 -14.82 19.97 -1.57
CA LYS A 235 -14.74 19.45 -0.20
C LYS A 235 -13.51 18.58 0.01
N ALA A 236 -13.05 17.91 -1.05
CA ALA A 236 -11.83 17.10 -1.09
C ALA A 236 -11.01 17.46 -2.33
N GLU A 237 -9.73 17.08 -2.35
CA GLU A 237 -8.83 17.33 -3.47
C GLU A 237 -8.59 16.08 -4.32
N LYS A 238 -8.29 14.94 -3.66
CA LYS A 238 -7.97 13.68 -4.34
C LYS A 238 -8.63 12.50 -3.65
N LEU A 239 -8.91 11.47 -4.43
CA LEU A 239 -9.42 10.19 -3.99
C LEU A 239 -8.35 9.11 -4.19
N PHE A 240 -7.99 8.41 -3.13
CA PHE A 240 -7.20 7.18 -3.17
C PHE A 240 -8.13 5.99 -2.96
N TYR A 241 -8.30 5.17 -3.99
CA TYR A 241 -9.01 3.89 -3.89
C TYR A 241 -8.00 2.77 -3.69
N LEU A 242 -8.04 2.16 -2.50
CA LEU A 242 -7.04 1.23 -2.04
C LEU A 242 -7.57 -0.21 -2.08
N CYS A 243 -6.85 -1.06 -2.80
CA CYS A 243 -7.19 -2.46 -3.02
C CYS A 243 -6.23 -3.39 -2.26
N ALA A 244 -6.72 -4.53 -1.79
CA ALA A 244 -5.85 -5.60 -1.24
C ALA A 244 -5.16 -6.42 -2.33
N LYS A 245 -5.80 -6.59 -3.49
CA LYS A 245 -5.39 -7.53 -4.55
C LYS A 245 -5.74 -6.96 -5.94
N ASN A 246 -5.03 -7.44 -6.97
CA ASN A 246 -5.26 -7.03 -8.36
C ASN A 246 -6.71 -7.25 -8.84
N ILE A 247 -7.38 -8.30 -8.37
CA ILE A 247 -8.74 -8.66 -8.81
C ILE A 247 -9.79 -7.66 -8.32
N THR A 248 -9.59 -7.05 -7.14
CA THR A 248 -10.50 -6.00 -6.65
C THR A 248 -10.32 -4.68 -7.39
N ALA A 249 -9.15 -4.45 -8.01
CA ALA A 249 -8.90 -3.23 -8.76
C ALA A 249 -9.72 -3.15 -10.06
N SER A 250 -10.02 -4.27 -10.72
CA SER A 250 -10.83 -4.25 -11.95
C SER A 250 -12.25 -3.72 -11.72
N VAL A 251 -12.86 -4.02 -10.59
CA VAL A 251 -14.20 -3.49 -10.23
C VAL A 251 -14.15 -1.97 -10.07
N ALA A 252 -13.06 -1.42 -9.53
CA ALA A 252 -12.84 0.02 -9.46
C ALA A 252 -12.64 0.62 -10.86
N TYR A 253 -11.85 -0.04 -11.73
CA TYR A 253 -11.64 0.38 -13.12
C TYR A 253 -12.96 0.46 -13.90
N ASP A 254 -13.78 -0.60 -13.83
CA ASP A 254 -15.09 -0.66 -14.47
C ASP A 254 -16.03 0.43 -13.95
N THR A 255 -15.94 0.74 -12.65
CA THR A 255 -16.75 1.80 -12.02
C THR A 255 -16.33 3.18 -12.50
N ILE A 256 -15.02 3.46 -12.62
CA ILE A 256 -14.51 4.73 -13.16
C ILE A 256 -14.91 4.88 -14.63
N ALA A 257 -14.69 3.85 -15.45
CA ALA A 257 -15.08 3.85 -16.86
C ALA A 257 -16.60 4.06 -17.02
N LEU A 258 -17.43 3.47 -16.16
CA LEU A 258 -18.88 3.69 -16.15
C LEU A 258 -19.24 5.15 -15.84
N LEU A 259 -18.55 5.78 -14.89
CA LEU A 259 -18.81 7.18 -14.52
C LEU A 259 -18.35 8.16 -15.61
N GLN A 260 -17.22 7.87 -16.27
CA GLN A 260 -16.68 8.66 -17.39
C GLN A 260 -17.51 8.56 -18.69
N LYS A 261 -18.49 7.65 -18.78
CA LYS A 261 -19.48 7.67 -19.88
C LYS A 261 -20.46 8.85 -19.79
N GLN A 262 -20.55 9.49 -18.63
CA GLN A 262 -21.31 10.74 -18.47
C GLN A 262 -20.48 11.92 -19.01
N ASP A 263 -21.11 13.08 -19.19
CA ASP A 263 -20.43 14.33 -19.56
C ASP A 263 -19.62 14.91 -18.38
N VAL A 264 -18.57 14.17 -18.00
CA VAL A 264 -17.64 14.51 -16.92
C VAL A 264 -16.21 14.28 -17.36
N SER A 265 -15.30 15.14 -16.88
CA SER A 265 -13.87 15.00 -17.13
C SER A 265 -13.13 15.11 -15.81
N PHE A 266 -12.42 14.05 -15.45
CA PHE A 266 -11.57 13.97 -14.28
C PHE A 266 -10.47 12.93 -14.57
N LYS A 267 -9.28 13.16 -14.03
CA LYS A 267 -8.11 12.33 -14.30
C LYS A 267 -8.02 11.19 -13.30
N THR A 268 -7.85 9.97 -13.80
CA THR A 268 -7.64 8.77 -12.99
C THR A 268 -6.34 8.09 -13.38
N VAL A 269 -5.52 7.71 -12.40
CA VAL A 269 -4.32 6.89 -12.62
C VAL A 269 -4.39 5.58 -11.83
N CYS A 270 -3.92 4.51 -12.43
CA CYS A 270 -3.79 3.21 -11.78
C CYS A 270 -2.31 2.88 -11.56
N ILE A 271 -1.87 2.84 -10.30
CA ILE A 271 -0.50 2.50 -9.95
C ILE A 271 -0.38 0.97 -9.91
N THR A 272 0.47 0.44 -10.78
CA THR A 272 0.79 -0.98 -10.84
C THR A 272 2.17 -1.21 -10.21
N ALA A 273 2.32 -2.32 -9.47
CA ALA A 273 3.59 -2.72 -8.89
C ALA A 273 4.73 -2.71 -9.91
N LYS A 274 5.91 -2.25 -9.50
CA LYS A 274 7.08 -2.04 -10.35
C LYS A 274 7.42 -3.27 -11.20
N ASP A 275 7.40 -4.46 -10.59
CA ASP A 275 7.72 -5.73 -11.26
C ASP A 275 6.68 -6.13 -12.32
N LYS A 276 5.43 -5.67 -12.17
CA LYS A 276 4.32 -6.02 -13.08
C LYS A 276 4.16 -5.03 -14.22
N ILE A 277 4.76 -3.84 -14.14
CA ILE A 277 4.71 -2.79 -15.17
C ILE A 277 6.05 -2.59 -15.87
N CYS A 278 7.14 -3.16 -15.33
CA CYS A 278 8.47 -3.09 -15.92
C CYS A 278 8.48 -3.57 -17.38
N LEU A 279 9.24 -2.88 -18.22
CA LEU A 279 9.46 -3.23 -19.63
C LEU A 279 10.67 -4.16 -19.84
N LEU A 280 11.47 -4.38 -18.79
CA LEU A 280 12.58 -5.33 -18.79
C LEU A 280 12.10 -6.71 -18.32
N GLU A 281 12.68 -7.77 -18.88
CA GLU A 281 12.43 -9.15 -18.44
C GLU A 281 12.92 -9.38 -17.01
N GLU A 282 14.14 -8.93 -16.72
CA GLU A 282 14.70 -8.89 -15.37
C GLU A 282 14.84 -7.43 -14.92
N ARG A 283 14.27 -7.11 -13.77
CA ARG A 283 14.22 -5.74 -13.27
C ARG A 283 15.60 -5.32 -12.75
N ASN A 284 16.29 -4.50 -13.53
CA ASN A 284 17.40 -3.68 -13.06
C ASN A 284 17.05 -2.20 -13.28
N CYS A 285 17.17 -1.39 -12.23
CA CYS A 285 16.82 0.04 -12.28
C CYS A 285 18.04 0.96 -12.32
N ASP A 286 19.24 0.39 -12.47
CA ASP A 286 20.46 1.14 -12.69
C ASP A 286 20.39 1.82 -14.07
N PRO A 287 20.57 3.14 -14.18
CA PRO A 287 20.63 3.85 -15.47
C PRO A 287 21.69 3.35 -16.44
N LYS A 288 22.76 2.70 -15.97
CA LYS A 288 23.77 2.04 -16.81
C LYS A 288 23.19 0.84 -17.57
N VAL A 289 22.21 0.15 -16.97
CA VAL A 289 21.60 -1.08 -17.50
C VAL A 289 20.22 -0.81 -18.09
N CYS A 290 19.44 0.08 -17.49
CA CYS A 290 18.05 0.33 -17.79
C CYS A 290 17.88 1.53 -18.74
N PRO A 291 17.53 1.31 -20.03
CA PRO A 291 17.35 2.39 -21.01
C PRO A 291 16.19 3.33 -20.66
N TYR A 292 15.24 2.84 -19.84
CA TYR A 292 14.07 3.58 -19.39
C TYR A 292 14.33 4.47 -18.16
N ALA A 293 15.40 4.19 -17.41
CA ALA A 293 15.86 5.00 -16.28
C ALA A 293 16.87 6.07 -16.74
N LYS A 294 17.72 5.74 -17.70
CA LYS A 294 18.68 6.67 -18.31
C LYS A 294 17.96 7.88 -18.92
N GLY A 295 18.38 9.11 -18.66
CA GLY A 295 17.76 10.33 -19.22
C GLY A 295 16.25 10.42 -19.01
N TYR A 296 15.74 9.92 -17.87
CA TYR A 296 14.31 9.94 -17.58
C TYR A 296 13.78 11.37 -17.50
N TYR A 297 14.46 12.25 -16.74
CA TYR A 297 14.02 13.63 -16.50
C TYR A 297 14.13 14.53 -17.75
N ASP A 298 14.89 14.08 -18.75
CA ASP A 298 15.00 14.78 -20.04
C ASP A 298 13.77 14.53 -20.92
N ARG A 299 13.10 13.39 -20.73
CA ARG A 299 12.02 12.88 -21.60
C ARG A 299 10.65 12.89 -20.93
N ASN A 300 10.58 12.77 -19.60
CA ASN A 300 9.34 12.59 -18.86
C ASN A 300 8.32 13.73 -19.07
N LYS A 301 8.77 14.98 -19.21
CA LYS A 301 7.88 16.14 -19.36
C LYS A 301 7.01 16.01 -20.62
N ASN A 302 7.60 15.68 -21.77
CA ASN A 302 6.80 15.56 -22.99
C ASN A 302 5.82 14.38 -22.91
N ALA A 303 6.27 13.24 -22.40
CA ALA A 303 5.41 12.07 -22.18
C ALA A 303 4.23 12.39 -21.24
N LEU A 304 4.50 13.07 -20.12
CA LEU A 304 3.49 13.44 -19.15
C LEU A 304 2.50 14.47 -19.71
N TYR A 305 2.98 15.45 -20.48
CA TYR A 305 2.10 16.44 -21.11
C TYR A 305 1.14 15.79 -22.09
N GLU A 306 1.65 14.88 -22.94
CA GLU A 306 0.85 14.14 -23.91
C GLU A 306 -0.18 13.25 -23.23
N LEU A 307 0.26 12.48 -22.22
CA LEU A 307 -0.59 11.63 -21.40
C LEU A 307 -1.75 12.41 -20.77
N LEU A 308 -1.46 13.51 -20.07
CA LEU A 308 -2.46 14.31 -19.39
C LEU A 308 -3.39 15.07 -20.35
N SER A 309 -2.91 15.37 -21.56
CA SER A 309 -3.72 16.04 -22.59
C SER A 309 -4.66 15.07 -23.31
N GLY A 310 -4.23 13.82 -23.51
CA GLY A 310 -4.98 12.82 -24.28
C GLY A 310 -5.91 11.93 -23.44
N GLU A 311 -5.53 11.61 -22.21
CA GLU A 311 -6.14 10.50 -21.47
C GLU A 311 -6.76 10.94 -20.14
N ASP A 312 -8.04 10.60 -19.93
CA ASP A 312 -8.73 10.78 -18.65
C ASP A 312 -8.59 9.54 -17.74
N PHE A 313 -8.34 8.36 -18.32
CA PHE A 313 -8.16 7.11 -17.57
C PHE A 313 -6.83 6.43 -17.91
N MET A 314 -5.84 6.65 -17.06
CA MET A 314 -4.46 6.18 -17.23
C MET A 314 -4.26 4.85 -16.52
N ASN A 315 -4.75 3.77 -17.13
CA ASN A 315 -4.53 2.40 -16.66
C ASN A 315 -3.13 1.88 -17.05
N LYS A 316 -2.83 0.62 -16.71
CA LYS A 316 -1.53 0.00 -17.01
C LYS A 316 -1.21 0.06 -18.51
N GLU A 317 -2.17 -0.28 -19.37
CA GLU A 317 -1.99 -0.38 -20.81
C GLU A 317 -1.66 0.99 -21.42
N VAL A 318 -2.39 2.04 -21.01
CA VAL A 318 -2.17 3.42 -21.43
C VAL A 318 -0.79 3.93 -20.97
N ILE A 319 -0.44 3.71 -19.71
CA ILE A 319 0.85 4.13 -19.15
C ILE A 319 2.01 3.43 -19.89
N VAL A 320 1.90 2.12 -20.11
CA VAL A 320 2.93 1.34 -20.83
C VAL A 320 3.05 1.80 -22.27
N HIS A 321 1.94 2.10 -22.95
CA HIS A 321 1.97 2.61 -24.32
C HIS A 321 2.73 3.94 -24.39
N MET A 322 2.37 4.90 -23.54
CA MET A 322 3.01 6.22 -23.49
C MET A 322 4.49 6.11 -23.11
N ALA A 323 4.82 5.28 -22.11
CA ALA A 323 6.19 5.06 -21.68
C ALA A 323 7.07 4.49 -22.79
N LYS A 324 6.55 3.57 -23.61
CA LYS A 324 7.26 3.03 -24.78
C LYS A 324 7.49 4.07 -25.87
N GLN A 325 6.54 4.98 -26.09
CA GLN A 325 6.68 6.02 -27.12
C GLN A 325 7.78 7.03 -26.79
N HIS A 326 8.02 7.27 -25.50
CA HIS A 326 9.01 8.22 -25.01
C HIS A 326 10.25 7.57 -24.40
N ASP A 327 10.34 6.23 -24.46
CA ASP A 327 11.44 5.43 -23.92
C ASP A 327 11.74 5.70 -22.42
N ILE A 328 10.70 5.87 -21.59
CA ILE A 328 10.82 6.16 -20.15
C ILE A 328 10.26 5.05 -19.27
N CYS A 329 10.58 5.08 -17.97
CA CYS A 329 10.06 4.13 -16.99
C CYS A 329 8.54 4.31 -16.81
N PRO A 330 7.70 3.28 -17.07
CA PRO A 330 6.25 3.38 -16.90
C PRO A 330 5.83 3.50 -15.43
N PHE A 331 6.59 2.91 -14.51
CA PHE A 331 6.30 3.00 -13.08
C PHE A 331 6.39 4.46 -12.60
N GLU A 332 7.52 5.13 -12.85
CA GLU A 332 7.68 6.54 -12.48
C GLU A 332 6.73 7.45 -13.24
N LEU A 333 6.44 7.18 -14.52
CA LEU A 333 5.44 7.95 -15.26
C LEU A 333 4.07 7.90 -14.56
N SER A 334 3.68 6.76 -13.99
CA SER A 334 2.44 6.65 -13.21
C SER A 334 2.48 7.47 -11.91
N LEU A 335 3.65 7.58 -11.28
CA LEU A 335 3.84 8.41 -10.08
C LEU A 335 3.80 9.90 -10.43
N ASP A 336 4.41 10.32 -11.53
CA ASP A 336 4.34 11.68 -12.05
C ASP A 336 2.90 12.07 -12.41
N ALA A 337 2.17 11.18 -13.11
CA ALA A 337 0.76 11.38 -13.46
C ALA A 337 -0.16 11.50 -12.24
N SER A 338 0.14 10.79 -11.14
CA SER A 338 -0.67 10.83 -9.92
C SER A 338 -0.79 12.21 -9.28
N LEU A 339 0.21 13.08 -9.47
CA LEU A 339 0.19 14.46 -8.97
C LEU A 339 -0.94 15.29 -9.60
N TYR A 340 -1.35 14.94 -10.82
CA TYR A 340 -2.38 15.63 -11.59
C TYR A 340 -3.73 14.90 -11.58
N ALA A 341 -3.77 13.65 -11.11
CA ALA A 341 -4.99 12.85 -11.05
C ALA A 341 -5.93 13.28 -9.91
N ASP A 342 -7.24 13.24 -10.16
CA ASP A 342 -8.29 13.36 -9.14
C ASP A 342 -8.47 12.03 -8.40
N VAL A 343 -8.27 10.91 -9.08
CA VAL A 343 -8.41 9.55 -8.56
C VAL A 343 -7.14 8.75 -8.76
N ILE A 344 -6.67 8.11 -7.69
CA ILE A 344 -5.51 7.22 -7.68
C ILE A 344 -5.98 5.86 -7.20
N ILE A 345 -5.84 4.84 -8.04
CA ILE A 345 -6.16 3.46 -7.70
C ILE A 345 -4.86 2.70 -7.47
N CYS A 346 -4.64 2.19 -6.27
CA CYS A 346 -3.39 1.55 -5.89
C CYS A 346 -3.56 0.51 -4.76
N ASP A 347 -2.49 -0.22 -4.45
CA ASP A 347 -2.43 -1.12 -3.29
C ASP A 347 -2.35 -0.34 -1.97
N TYR A 348 -2.77 -0.95 -0.86
CA TYR A 348 -2.64 -0.36 0.49
C TYR A 348 -1.22 0.14 0.78
N ASN A 349 -0.19 -0.57 0.31
CA ASN A 349 1.20 -0.25 0.66
C ASN A 349 1.62 1.15 0.19
N TYR A 350 1.04 1.65 -0.91
CA TYR A 350 1.34 3.01 -1.41
C TYR A 350 0.80 4.12 -0.51
N VAL A 351 -0.05 3.79 0.46
CA VAL A 351 -0.51 4.73 1.50
C VAL A 351 0.02 4.34 2.87
N PHE A 352 -0.14 3.09 3.27
CA PHE A 352 0.08 2.63 4.64
C PHE A 352 1.48 2.09 4.94
N ASP A 353 2.28 1.70 3.94
CA ASP A 353 3.60 1.10 4.19
C ASP A 353 4.66 2.21 4.36
N PRO A 354 5.35 2.33 5.51
CA PRO A 354 6.34 3.38 5.76
C PRO A 354 7.57 3.33 4.83
N HIS A 355 7.78 2.27 4.07
CA HIS A 355 8.86 2.13 3.10
C HIS A 355 8.43 2.49 1.68
N VAL A 356 7.19 2.17 1.33
CA VAL A 356 6.67 2.24 -0.04
C VAL A 356 5.69 3.40 -0.26
N TYR A 357 5.17 4.01 0.81
CA TYR A 357 4.16 5.05 0.69
C TYR A 357 4.61 6.18 -0.25
N LEU A 358 3.63 6.78 -0.93
CA LEU A 358 3.87 7.87 -1.85
C LEU A 358 4.27 9.14 -1.08
N LYS A 359 5.58 9.29 -0.79
CA LYS A 359 6.15 10.43 -0.07
C LYS A 359 5.63 11.77 -0.60
N ARG A 360 5.49 11.89 -1.93
CA ARG A 360 4.98 13.08 -2.63
C ARG A 360 3.60 13.56 -2.11
N PHE A 361 2.81 12.71 -1.48
CA PHE A 361 1.51 13.07 -0.89
C PHE A 361 1.51 13.13 0.63
N PHE A 362 2.28 12.27 1.31
CA PHE A 362 2.10 11.99 2.74
C PHE A 362 3.16 12.57 3.68
N MET A 363 4.14 13.32 3.14
CA MET A 363 5.02 14.16 3.96
C MET A 363 4.19 15.17 4.76
N GLU A 364 3.20 15.80 4.12
CA GLU A 364 2.27 16.74 4.73
C GLU A 364 0.83 16.21 4.76
N LYS A 365 -0.04 16.91 5.47
CA LYS A 365 -1.47 16.58 5.49
C LYS A 365 -2.13 17.18 4.24
N GLY A 366 -2.89 16.37 3.51
CA GLY A 366 -3.68 16.82 2.37
C GLY A 366 -5.18 16.63 2.56
N ASN A 367 -5.96 17.19 1.64
CA ASN A 367 -7.42 17.08 1.65
C ASN A 367 -7.88 15.80 0.91
N TYR A 368 -7.29 14.65 1.29
CA TYR A 368 -7.45 13.37 0.58
C TYR A 368 -8.59 12.52 1.15
N ILE A 369 -9.27 11.76 0.29
CA ILE A 369 -10.21 10.72 0.70
C ILE A 369 -9.51 9.37 0.51
N PHE A 370 -9.49 8.54 1.55
CA PHE A 370 -9.02 7.16 1.47
C PHE A 370 -10.22 6.21 1.46
N LEU A 371 -10.39 5.46 0.37
CA LEU A 371 -11.37 4.38 0.28
C LEU A 371 -10.65 3.04 0.39
N VAL A 372 -10.77 2.38 1.54
CA VAL A 372 -10.15 1.08 1.81
C VAL A 372 -11.18 -0.02 1.55
N ASP A 373 -11.15 -0.58 0.34
CA ASP A 373 -11.99 -1.74 -0.01
C ASP A 373 -11.42 -3.00 0.62
N GLU A 374 -12.25 -4.00 0.90
CA GLU A 374 -11.88 -5.23 1.61
C GLU A 374 -10.99 -5.02 2.85
N ALA A 375 -11.31 -3.97 3.64
CA ALA A 375 -10.52 -3.49 4.77
C ALA A 375 -10.21 -4.55 5.84
N HIS A 376 -10.88 -5.70 5.82
CA HIS A 376 -10.53 -6.82 6.69
C HIS A 376 -9.10 -7.34 6.46
N ASN A 377 -8.55 -7.18 5.26
CA ASN A 377 -7.17 -7.57 4.93
C ASN A 377 -6.13 -6.59 5.49
N LEU A 378 -6.52 -5.36 5.81
CA LEU A 378 -5.60 -4.33 6.27
C LEU A 378 -4.98 -4.66 7.64
N ILE A 379 -5.59 -5.53 8.45
CA ILE A 379 -5.03 -5.95 9.74
C ILE A 379 -3.72 -6.71 9.53
N ASP A 380 -3.77 -7.82 8.80
CA ASP A 380 -2.61 -8.68 8.60
C ASP A 380 -1.56 -7.95 7.76
N ARG A 381 -2.00 -7.20 6.74
CA ARG A 381 -1.12 -6.32 5.96
C ARG A 381 -0.47 -5.24 6.82
N GLY A 382 -1.22 -4.63 7.75
CA GLY A 382 -0.70 -3.64 8.69
C GLY A 382 0.40 -4.22 9.56
N ARG A 383 0.17 -5.39 10.16
CA ARG A 383 1.20 -6.07 10.95
C ARG A 383 2.45 -6.39 10.13
N GLU A 384 2.29 -6.82 8.88
CA GLU A 384 3.41 -7.06 7.95
C GLU A 384 4.16 -5.77 7.61
N MET A 385 3.45 -4.72 7.17
CA MET A 385 4.03 -3.41 6.79
C MET A 385 4.80 -2.74 7.92
N TYR A 386 4.38 -2.96 9.16
CA TYR A 386 5.02 -2.43 10.37
C TYR A 386 5.85 -3.48 11.13
N SER A 387 6.20 -4.61 10.50
CA SER A 387 7.19 -5.53 11.07
C SER A 387 8.46 -5.51 10.22
N ALA A 388 9.62 -5.70 10.86
CA ALA A 388 10.89 -5.84 10.16
C ALA A 388 11.66 -7.04 10.68
N VAL A 389 12.34 -7.75 9.79
CA VAL A 389 13.07 -8.99 10.09
C VAL A 389 14.48 -8.87 9.53
N LEU A 390 15.47 -9.25 10.33
CA LEU A 390 16.86 -9.38 9.92
C LEU A 390 17.40 -10.76 10.30
N GLU A 391 18.08 -11.39 9.36
CA GLU A 391 18.65 -12.72 9.55
C GLU A 391 20.17 -12.69 9.52
N LYS A 392 20.79 -13.34 10.50
CA LYS A 392 22.25 -13.39 10.64
C LYS A 392 22.95 -13.94 9.38
N GLU A 393 22.36 -14.94 8.71
CA GLU A 393 22.98 -15.57 7.55
C GLU A 393 23.16 -14.59 6.38
N GLN A 394 22.25 -13.62 6.21
CA GLN A 394 22.36 -12.60 5.17
C GLN A 394 23.63 -11.74 5.34
N PHE A 395 23.91 -11.29 6.57
CA PHE A 395 25.12 -10.54 6.89
C PHE A 395 26.41 -11.40 6.77
N LEU A 396 26.33 -12.69 7.10
CA LEU A 396 27.45 -13.61 6.94
C LEU A 396 27.78 -13.86 5.46
N SER A 397 26.76 -14.01 4.62
CA SER A 397 26.91 -14.20 3.17
C SER A 397 27.62 -13.01 2.55
N ILE A 398 27.11 -11.80 2.80
CA ILE A 398 27.68 -10.54 2.30
C ILE A 398 29.13 -10.37 2.75
N ARG A 399 29.42 -10.56 4.04
CA ARG A 399 30.78 -10.38 4.56
C ARG A 399 31.80 -11.30 3.88
N LYS A 400 31.41 -12.48 3.39
CA LYS A 400 32.31 -13.38 2.65
C LYS A 400 32.60 -12.90 1.23
N LYS A 401 31.68 -12.16 0.62
CA LYS A 401 31.72 -11.74 -0.79
C LYS A 401 32.34 -10.36 -0.97
N ILE A 402 32.13 -9.44 -0.02
CA ILE A 402 32.65 -8.07 -0.14
C ILE A 402 34.19 -8.05 -0.10
N PRO A 403 34.84 -7.31 -1.02
CA PRO A 403 36.29 -7.09 -1.05
C PRO A 403 36.89 -6.67 0.30
N LYS A 404 38.12 -7.12 0.60
CA LYS A 404 38.76 -6.90 1.92
C LYS A 404 39.24 -5.47 2.16
N ASP A 405 39.38 -4.68 1.10
CA ASP A 405 39.74 -3.26 1.08
C ASP A 405 38.58 -2.35 1.52
N ALA A 406 37.33 -2.82 1.49
CA ALA A 406 36.18 -2.17 2.12
C ALA A 406 36.22 -2.28 3.67
N VAL A 407 37.30 -1.80 4.29
CA VAL A 407 37.65 -2.01 5.71
C VAL A 407 36.55 -1.53 6.66
N LEU A 408 35.97 -0.35 6.39
CA LEU A 408 34.93 0.23 7.23
C LEU A 408 33.64 -0.59 7.19
N LEU A 409 33.22 -1.03 6.00
CA LEU A 409 32.05 -1.87 5.83
C LEU A 409 32.24 -3.25 6.47
N HIS A 410 33.42 -3.86 6.33
CA HIS A 410 33.77 -5.10 7.04
C HIS A 410 33.70 -4.96 8.57
N LYS A 411 34.16 -3.82 9.10
CA LYS A 411 34.09 -3.51 10.53
C LYS A 411 32.64 -3.36 11.00
N ALA A 412 31.80 -2.66 10.24
CA ALA A 412 30.38 -2.50 10.56
C ALA A 412 29.63 -3.84 10.50
N LEU A 413 29.85 -4.65 9.46
CA LEU A 413 29.33 -6.02 9.35
C LEU A 413 29.72 -6.88 10.55
N GLN A 414 30.99 -6.84 10.96
CA GLN A 414 31.46 -7.60 12.11
C GLN A 414 30.80 -7.13 13.42
N ALA A 415 30.52 -5.84 13.56
CA ALA A 415 29.82 -5.31 14.73
C ALA A 415 28.37 -5.84 14.81
N VAL A 416 27.64 -5.82 13.69
CA VAL A 416 26.29 -6.40 13.59
C VAL A 416 26.30 -7.91 13.91
N LEU A 417 27.22 -8.66 13.32
CA LEU A 417 27.38 -10.10 13.56
C LEU A 417 27.72 -10.44 15.01
N SER A 418 28.52 -9.60 15.67
CA SER A 418 28.82 -9.73 17.10
C SER A 418 27.56 -9.55 17.95
N GLU A 419 26.71 -8.59 17.59
CA GLU A 419 25.45 -8.35 18.31
C GLU A 419 24.46 -9.50 18.13
N PHE A 420 24.32 -10.06 16.91
CA PHE A 420 23.57 -11.31 16.70
C PHE A 420 24.07 -12.46 17.61
N ALA A 421 25.38 -12.57 17.84
CA ALA A 421 25.94 -13.60 18.70
C ALA A 421 25.61 -13.37 20.19
N LYS A 422 25.45 -12.11 20.63
CA LYS A 422 24.95 -11.78 21.98
C LYS A 422 23.46 -12.09 22.10
N LEU A 423 22.65 -11.65 21.14
CA LEU A 423 21.20 -11.90 21.10
C LEU A 423 20.87 -13.39 21.06
N LYS A 424 21.72 -14.21 20.41
CA LYS A 424 21.61 -15.67 20.44
C LYS A 424 21.58 -16.25 21.87
N LYS A 425 22.23 -15.61 22.84
CA LYS A 425 22.27 -16.07 24.24
C LYS A 425 20.93 -15.90 24.96
N CYS A 426 20.08 -14.98 24.52
CA CYS A 426 18.72 -14.86 25.03
C CYS A 426 17.88 -16.12 24.77
N CYS A 427 18.25 -16.89 23.75
CA CYS A 427 17.63 -18.16 23.36
C CYS A 427 18.44 -19.38 23.85
N GLU A 428 19.07 -19.31 25.04
CA GLU A 428 19.83 -20.43 25.61
C GLU A 428 18.92 -21.60 26.04
N TYR A 429 17.76 -21.29 26.61
CA TYR A 429 16.83 -22.28 27.18
C TYR A 429 15.56 -22.50 26.35
N SER A 430 15.38 -21.71 25.29
CA SER A 430 14.22 -21.72 24.38
C SER A 430 14.67 -21.31 23.00
N ASP A 431 14.08 -21.85 21.92
CA ASP A 431 14.36 -21.41 20.54
C ASP A 431 13.73 -20.05 20.21
N PHE A 432 13.01 -19.45 21.17
CA PHE A 432 12.25 -18.22 21.06
C PHE A 432 12.41 -17.36 22.32
N PHE A 433 12.68 -16.07 22.12
CA PHE A 433 12.66 -15.03 23.16
C PHE A 433 11.92 -13.80 22.64
N ALA A 434 11.19 -13.12 23.54
CA ALA A 434 10.47 -11.89 23.23
C ALA A 434 10.78 -10.84 24.31
N ASP A 435 11.05 -9.62 23.88
CA ASP A 435 11.24 -8.44 24.72
C ASP A 435 10.22 -7.36 24.32
N GLU A 436 9.71 -6.62 25.29
CA GLU A 436 8.78 -5.50 25.05
C GLU A 436 9.51 -4.22 24.63
N GLU A 437 10.85 -4.20 24.73
CA GLU A 437 11.68 -3.07 24.37
C GLU A 437 12.40 -3.28 23.02
N PRO A 438 12.67 -2.19 22.27
CA PRO A 438 13.55 -2.27 21.11
C PRO A 438 14.99 -2.55 21.53
N CYS A 439 15.70 -3.37 20.75
CA CYS A 439 17.12 -3.62 21.00
C CYS A 439 17.99 -2.43 20.53
N LEU A 440 18.14 -1.41 21.38
CA LEU A 440 18.92 -0.21 21.08
C LEU A 440 20.38 -0.51 20.67
N PRO A 441 21.13 -1.40 21.34
CA PRO A 441 22.50 -1.71 20.93
C PRO A 441 22.59 -2.31 19.52
N PHE A 442 21.57 -3.07 19.10
CA PHE A 442 21.49 -3.63 17.75
C PHE A 442 21.19 -2.54 16.72
N LEU A 443 20.23 -1.65 17.01
CA LEU A 443 19.89 -0.50 16.17
C LEU A 443 21.11 0.40 15.89
N GLU A 444 21.90 0.73 16.92
CA GLU A 444 23.14 1.51 16.73
C GLU A 444 24.13 0.85 15.75
N LYS A 445 24.23 -0.48 15.75
CA LYS A 445 25.13 -1.19 14.81
C LYS A 445 24.56 -1.22 13.40
N LEU A 446 23.24 -1.30 13.28
CA LEU A 446 22.55 -1.25 12.01
C LEU A 446 22.65 0.14 11.35
N GLU A 447 22.49 1.22 12.12
CA GLU A 447 22.69 2.60 11.64
C GLU A 447 24.13 2.78 11.12
N SER A 448 25.12 2.35 11.90
CA SER A 448 26.51 2.39 11.47
C SER A 448 26.76 1.53 10.22
N PHE A 449 26.14 0.35 10.10
CA PHE A 449 26.21 -0.44 8.86
C PHE A 449 25.58 0.29 7.67
N SER A 450 24.40 0.88 7.85
CA SER A 450 23.68 1.60 6.80
C SER A 450 24.51 2.76 6.25
N GLU A 451 25.13 3.56 7.12
CA GLU A 451 26.02 4.67 6.75
C GLU A 451 27.19 4.21 5.87
N HIS A 452 27.92 3.17 6.31
CA HIS A 452 29.08 2.67 5.55
C HIS A 452 28.68 1.90 4.29
N CYS A 453 27.51 1.27 4.28
CA CYS A 453 26.97 0.61 3.10
C CYS A 453 26.54 1.62 2.03
N ASP A 454 25.91 2.73 2.41
CA ASP A 454 25.54 3.81 1.49
C ASP A 454 26.79 4.41 0.83
N ALA A 455 27.84 4.66 1.62
CA ALA A 455 29.12 5.16 1.12
C ALA A 455 29.78 4.16 0.14
N TYR A 456 29.78 2.86 0.47
CA TYR A 456 30.35 1.84 -0.41
C TYR A 456 29.60 1.75 -1.74
N LEU A 457 28.27 1.68 -1.71
CA LEU A 457 27.42 1.60 -2.91
C LEU A 457 27.54 2.83 -3.83
N GLN A 458 28.05 3.95 -3.31
CA GLN A 458 28.30 5.18 -4.08
C GLN A 458 29.72 5.29 -4.62
N SER A 459 30.66 4.49 -4.10
CA SER A 459 32.05 4.50 -4.54
C SER A 459 32.25 3.76 -5.87
N GLU A 460 33.33 4.04 -6.60
CA GLU A 460 33.71 3.21 -7.74
C GLU A 460 34.25 1.86 -7.26
N HIS A 461 33.52 0.78 -7.55
CA HIS A 461 33.92 -0.59 -7.19
C HIS A 461 33.35 -1.61 -8.19
N GLU A 462 33.78 -2.87 -8.04
CA GLU A 462 33.29 -3.98 -8.85
C GLU A 462 31.89 -4.41 -8.36
N GLU A 463 30.84 -4.04 -9.11
CA GLU A 463 29.41 -4.15 -8.73
C GLU A 463 28.85 -5.59 -8.63
N SER A 464 29.72 -6.61 -8.69
CA SER A 464 29.33 -8.04 -8.82
C SER A 464 28.49 -8.60 -7.65
N HIS A 465 28.42 -7.90 -6.52
CA HIS A 465 27.72 -8.32 -5.31
C HIS A 465 26.74 -7.25 -4.78
N ASP A 466 26.50 -6.21 -5.57
CA ASP A 466 25.71 -5.05 -5.16
C ASP A 466 24.26 -5.39 -4.91
N ASP A 467 23.67 -6.30 -5.68
CA ASP A 467 22.24 -6.61 -5.55
C ASP A 467 21.93 -7.29 -4.21
N GLU A 468 22.73 -8.27 -3.80
CA GLU A 468 22.58 -8.92 -2.48
C GLU A 468 22.90 -7.95 -1.33
N LEU A 469 23.88 -7.05 -1.53
CA LEU A 469 24.19 -6.00 -0.56
C LEU A 469 23.04 -4.99 -0.44
N LYS A 470 22.45 -4.57 -1.57
CA LYS A 470 21.29 -3.67 -1.65
C LYS A 470 20.08 -4.29 -0.95
N ASP A 471 19.83 -5.59 -1.13
CA ASP A 471 18.74 -6.29 -0.43
C ASP A 471 18.89 -6.20 1.10
N VAL A 472 20.09 -6.46 1.63
CA VAL A 472 20.35 -6.34 3.08
C VAL A 472 20.34 -4.89 3.52
N TYR A 473 20.88 -3.97 2.74
CA TYR A 473 20.81 -2.53 3.01
C TYR A 473 19.36 -2.04 3.13
N PHE A 474 18.48 -2.45 2.21
CA PHE A 474 17.06 -2.11 2.26
C PHE A 474 16.36 -2.77 3.46
N ALA A 475 16.67 -4.03 3.77
CA ALA A 475 16.14 -4.69 4.96
C ALA A 475 16.58 -4.00 6.26
N VAL A 476 17.84 -3.56 6.35
CA VAL A 476 18.36 -2.80 7.49
C VAL A 476 17.68 -1.45 7.62
N ASN A 477 17.58 -0.69 6.53
CA ASN A 477 16.87 0.59 6.54
C ASN A 477 15.39 0.43 6.90
N ALA A 478 14.78 -0.70 6.51
CA ALA A 478 13.43 -1.00 6.92
C ALA A 478 13.33 -1.26 8.42
N TYR A 479 14.26 -2.04 8.97
CA TYR A 479 14.34 -2.30 10.41
C TYR A 479 14.57 -1.03 11.24
N ILE A 480 15.48 -0.15 10.80
CA ILE A 480 15.72 1.15 11.46
C ILE A 480 14.44 1.99 11.41
N ARG A 481 13.77 2.06 10.25
CA ARG A 481 12.53 2.84 10.11
C ARG A 481 11.37 2.31 10.95
N ILE A 482 11.23 0.99 11.10
CA ILE A 482 10.18 0.43 11.97
C ILE A 482 10.44 0.75 13.44
N ALA A 483 11.70 0.93 13.85
CA ALA A 483 12.03 1.36 15.20
C ALA A 483 11.42 2.73 15.56
N ASP A 484 11.22 3.64 14.59
CA ASP A 484 10.57 4.94 14.82
C ASP A 484 9.09 4.82 15.23
N TYR A 485 8.45 3.67 14.96
CA TYR A 485 7.06 3.40 15.29
C TYR A 485 6.89 2.54 16.55
N TYR A 486 8.01 2.15 17.18
CA TYR A 486 7.99 1.19 18.27
C TYR A 486 7.30 1.77 19.51
N ASP A 487 6.24 1.09 19.96
CA ASP A 487 5.43 1.42 21.14
C ASP A 487 4.97 0.12 21.83
N GLU A 488 4.03 0.20 22.78
CA GLU A 488 3.50 -0.97 23.51
C GLU A 488 2.81 -2.03 22.63
N HIS A 489 2.59 -1.74 21.34
CA HIS A 489 2.05 -2.67 20.36
C HIS A 489 3.11 -3.46 19.59
N PHE A 490 4.38 -3.27 19.92
CA PHE A 490 5.52 -3.95 19.31
C PHE A 490 6.26 -4.81 20.33
N VAL A 491 6.95 -5.83 19.81
CA VAL A 491 7.85 -6.70 20.58
C VAL A 491 9.06 -7.06 19.73
N THR A 492 10.23 -7.16 20.37
CA THR A 492 11.47 -7.60 19.77
C THR A 492 11.57 -9.11 19.95
N LEU A 493 11.53 -9.84 18.84
CA LEU A 493 11.61 -11.29 18.83
C LEU A 493 12.98 -11.75 18.40
N ILE A 494 13.51 -12.72 19.15
CA ILE A 494 14.74 -13.43 18.80
C ILE A 494 14.38 -14.89 18.61
N GLN A 495 14.63 -15.39 17.41
CA GLN A 495 14.40 -16.78 17.03
C GLN A 495 15.72 -17.44 16.65
N LYS A 496 15.90 -18.67 17.12
CA LYS A 496 17.05 -19.49 16.82
C LYS A 496 16.58 -20.70 16.02
N ASP A 497 17.08 -20.83 14.79
CA ASP A 497 16.85 -22.00 13.94
C ASP A 497 18.19 -22.64 13.59
N ALA A 498 18.51 -23.77 14.22
CA ALA A 498 19.79 -24.46 14.15
C ALA A 498 21.00 -23.52 14.34
N ASN A 499 21.53 -22.98 13.24
CA ASN A 499 22.68 -22.08 13.19
C ASN A 499 22.35 -20.62 12.84
N ASN A 500 21.13 -20.34 12.38
CA ASN A 500 20.66 -18.99 12.06
C ASN A 500 20.08 -18.31 13.30
N VAL A 501 20.16 -16.99 13.33
CA VAL A 501 19.52 -16.14 14.34
C VAL A 501 18.70 -15.10 13.59
N ILE A 502 17.43 -15.06 13.90
CA ILE A 502 16.46 -14.15 13.30
C ILE A 502 16.06 -13.15 14.39
N VAL A 503 16.21 -11.86 14.09
CA VAL A 503 15.76 -10.78 14.96
C VAL A 503 14.62 -10.05 14.25
N LYS A 504 13.48 -9.92 14.91
CA LYS A 504 12.27 -9.33 14.34
C LYS A 504 11.68 -8.28 15.25
N GLN A 505 11.45 -7.07 14.74
CA GLN A 505 10.49 -6.15 15.33
C GLN A 505 9.10 -6.57 14.85
N PHE A 506 8.27 -7.05 15.77
CA PHE A 506 6.96 -7.59 15.45
C PHE A 506 5.86 -6.66 15.93
N CYS A 507 5.10 -6.10 14.98
CA CYS A 507 3.90 -5.34 15.27
C CYS A 507 2.75 -6.29 15.60
N MET A 508 2.32 -6.31 16.87
CA MET A 508 1.17 -7.10 17.33
C MET A 508 -0.15 -6.39 17.00
N ASN A 509 -0.15 -5.06 17.08
CA ASN A 509 -1.32 -4.22 16.80
C ASN A 509 -0.95 -2.99 15.95
N PRO A 510 -1.34 -2.93 14.66
CA PRO A 510 -0.97 -1.83 13.77
C PRO A 510 -1.81 -0.55 13.98
N ARG A 511 -2.62 -0.47 15.04
CA ARG A 511 -3.56 0.61 15.33
C ARG A 511 -2.93 1.99 15.21
N HIS A 512 -1.85 2.25 15.94
CA HIS A 512 -1.24 3.58 16.03
C HIS A 512 -0.65 4.06 14.70
N PRO A 513 0.20 3.27 14.02
CA PRO A 513 0.73 3.66 12.73
C PRO A 513 -0.35 3.87 11.65
N LEU A 514 -1.35 2.98 11.57
CA LEU A 514 -2.48 3.14 10.63
C LEU A 514 -3.27 4.42 10.95
N GLN A 515 -3.50 4.73 12.22
CA GLN A 515 -4.18 5.96 12.63
C GLN A 515 -3.40 7.22 12.21
N ASN A 516 -2.07 7.20 12.33
CA ASN A 516 -1.22 8.33 11.98
C ASN A 516 -1.28 8.67 10.49
N ILE A 517 -1.23 7.67 9.62
CA ILE A 517 -1.36 7.91 8.18
C ILE A 517 -2.79 8.29 7.78
N MET A 518 -3.83 7.69 8.38
CA MET A 518 -5.21 8.13 8.12
C MET A 518 -5.45 9.61 8.47
N LYS A 519 -4.78 10.12 9.52
CA LYS A 519 -4.84 11.54 9.91
C LYS A 519 -4.21 12.50 8.88
N LYS A 520 -3.36 11.99 7.96
CA LYS A 520 -2.80 12.75 6.82
C LYS A 520 -3.83 13.01 5.72
N GLY A 521 -4.95 12.29 5.73
CA GLY A 521 -6.09 12.56 4.87
C GLY A 521 -7.17 13.40 5.54
N ARG A 522 -8.21 13.71 4.77
CA ARG A 522 -9.44 14.32 5.24
C ARG A 522 -10.36 13.28 5.89
N SER A 523 -10.50 12.11 5.28
CA SER A 523 -11.45 11.08 5.67
C SER A 523 -11.01 9.71 5.16
N THR A 524 -11.17 8.68 6.00
CA THR A 524 -10.97 7.28 5.61
C THR A 524 -12.27 6.49 5.72
N ILE A 525 -12.68 5.86 4.63
CA ILE A 525 -13.82 4.96 4.58
C ILE A 525 -13.29 3.54 4.46
N LEU A 526 -13.42 2.75 5.53
CA LEU A 526 -13.05 1.35 5.57
C LEU A 526 -14.30 0.50 5.36
N PHE A 527 -14.32 -0.31 4.31
CA PHE A 527 -15.50 -1.09 3.98
C PHE A 527 -15.18 -2.50 3.53
N SER A 528 -16.03 -3.44 3.95
CA SER A 528 -15.87 -4.86 3.62
C SER A 528 -17.18 -5.61 3.93
N ALA A 529 -17.36 -6.78 3.28
CA ALA A 529 -18.53 -7.63 3.57
C ALA A 529 -18.42 -8.33 4.94
N THR A 530 -17.20 -8.52 5.43
CA THR A 530 -16.88 -9.36 6.60
C THR A 530 -16.32 -8.55 7.77
N LEU A 531 -16.61 -7.24 7.88
CA LEU A 531 -16.26 -6.43 9.06
C LEU A 531 -17.15 -6.75 10.28
N SER A 532 -17.08 -7.99 10.77
CA SER A 532 -17.83 -8.45 11.94
C SER A 532 -16.97 -9.39 12.79
N PRO A 533 -16.86 -9.17 14.12
CA PRO A 533 -17.51 -8.11 14.88
C PRO A 533 -16.80 -6.77 14.63
N ILE A 534 -17.57 -5.69 14.45
CA ILE A 534 -17.02 -4.40 14.03
C ILE A 534 -16.01 -3.82 15.03
N ASP A 535 -16.19 -4.10 16.32
CA ASP A 535 -15.31 -3.61 17.39
C ASP A 535 -13.90 -4.19 17.31
N TYR A 536 -13.76 -5.45 16.86
CA TYR A 536 -12.44 -6.05 16.59
C TYR A 536 -11.68 -5.28 15.50
N TYR A 537 -12.37 -4.87 14.45
CA TYR A 537 -11.77 -4.10 13.36
C TYR A 537 -11.50 -2.66 13.75
N LEU A 538 -12.38 -2.03 14.54
CA LEU A 538 -12.15 -0.69 15.07
C LEU A 538 -10.89 -0.65 15.92
N GLU A 539 -10.70 -1.62 16.80
CA GLU A 539 -9.52 -1.72 17.66
C GLU A 539 -8.23 -1.81 16.83
N LEU A 540 -8.18 -2.72 15.87
CA LEU A 540 -6.94 -2.99 15.10
C LEU A 540 -6.66 -1.97 13.99
N LEU A 541 -7.68 -1.29 13.46
CA LEU A 541 -7.55 -0.37 12.33
C LEU A 541 -7.65 1.11 12.74
N GLY A 542 -7.41 1.45 14.01
CA GLY A 542 -7.27 2.85 14.44
C GLY A 542 -8.58 3.61 14.71
N GLY A 543 -9.71 2.91 14.80
CA GLY A 543 -11.02 3.48 15.16
C GLY A 543 -11.29 3.47 16.66
N ASP A 544 -12.16 4.35 17.13
CA ASP A 544 -12.55 4.47 18.54
C ASP A 544 -14.08 4.33 18.73
N GLU A 545 -14.56 4.51 19.96
CA GLU A 545 -15.98 4.44 20.27
C GLU A 545 -16.83 5.50 19.55
N LYS A 546 -16.25 6.65 19.25
CA LYS A 546 -16.92 7.77 18.58
C LYS A 546 -16.89 7.64 17.06
N THR A 547 -16.07 6.73 16.55
CA THR A 547 -15.90 6.51 15.11
C THR A 547 -17.19 6.00 14.50
N PRO A 548 -17.73 6.68 13.48
CA PRO A 548 -18.93 6.25 12.76
C PRO A 548 -18.88 4.78 12.30
N ARG A 549 -20.00 4.08 12.53
CA ARG A 549 -20.21 2.68 12.15
C ARG A 549 -21.44 2.57 11.27
N LEU A 550 -21.36 1.74 10.24
CA LEU A 550 -22.50 1.41 9.39
C LEU A 550 -22.52 -0.09 9.14
N SER A 551 -23.63 -0.75 9.47
CA SER A 551 -23.89 -2.13 9.04
C SER A 551 -25.12 -2.14 8.16
N LEU A 552 -24.94 -2.57 6.92
CA LEU A 552 -26.01 -2.65 5.93
C LEU A 552 -26.60 -4.06 5.91
N PRO A 553 -27.93 -4.20 5.85
CA PRO A 553 -28.56 -5.51 5.75
C PRO A 553 -28.20 -6.19 4.43
N SER A 554 -28.14 -7.53 4.44
CA SER A 554 -28.00 -8.32 3.21
C SER A 554 -29.09 -7.95 2.20
N PRO A 555 -28.75 -7.75 0.91
CA PRO A 555 -29.76 -7.58 -0.13
C PRO A 555 -30.44 -8.91 -0.50
N PHE A 556 -29.88 -10.05 -0.07
CA PHE A 556 -30.36 -11.39 -0.39
C PHE A 556 -31.46 -11.85 0.57
N ALA A 557 -32.46 -12.55 0.03
CA ALA A 557 -33.52 -13.16 0.80
C ALA A 557 -33.04 -14.43 1.50
N LYS A 558 -33.58 -14.73 2.69
CA LYS A 558 -33.19 -15.90 3.48
C LYS A 558 -33.46 -17.22 2.74
N GLN A 559 -34.48 -17.23 1.89
CA GLN A 559 -34.89 -18.38 1.08
C GLN A 559 -33.90 -18.71 -0.05
N GLN A 560 -32.97 -17.81 -0.38
CA GLN A 560 -31.96 -18.06 -1.41
C GLN A 560 -30.82 -18.94 -0.89
N ILE A 561 -30.65 -19.04 0.43
CA ILE A 561 -29.56 -19.79 1.04
C ILE A 561 -30.06 -20.80 2.05
N LYS A 562 -29.70 -22.08 1.84
CA LYS A 562 -29.88 -23.10 2.86
C LYS A 562 -28.62 -23.22 3.70
N VAL A 563 -28.75 -23.03 5.00
CA VAL A 563 -27.61 -23.15 5.93
C VAL A 563 -27.81 -24.37 6.82
N ILE A 564 -26.82 -25.26 6.83
CA ILE A 564 -26.82 -26.48 7.63
C ILE A 564 -25.62 -26.44 8.58
N ILE A 565 -25.81 -26.85 9.82
CA ILE A 565 -24.72 -27.06 10.78
C ILE A 565 -24.74 -28.53 11.24
N ASN A 566 -23.62 -29.23 11.06
CA ASN A 566 -23.36 -30.47 11.76
C ASN A 566 -22.49 -30.16 12.98
N ASN A 567 -23.05 -30.41 14.17
CA ASN A 567 -22.36 -30.15 15.45
C ASN A 567 -21.99 -31.42 16.22
N ALA A 568 -22.20 -32.60 15.63
CA ALA A 568 -21.77 -33.88 16.19
C ALA A 568 -20.30 -34.19 15.86
N ILE A 569 -19.75 -33.57 14.81
CA ILE A 569 -18.39 -33.83 14.33
C ILE A 569 -17.38 -32.85 14.97
N SER A 570 -16.35 -33.37 15.62
CA SER A 570 -15.22 -32.58 16.13
C SER A 570 -14.04 -32.60 15.14
N THR A 571 -13.64 -31.44 14.61
CA THR A 571 -12.45 -31.34 13.73
C THR A 571 -11.14 -30.97 14.45
N LYS A 572 -11.15 -30.98 15.80
CA LYS A 572 -9.96 -30.78 16.64
C LYS A 572 -8.87 -31.79 16.27
N TYR A 573 -7.61 -31.38 16.29
CA TYR A 573 -6.47 -32.19 15.84
C TYR A 573 -6.47 -33.63 16.36
N ARG A 574 -6.75 -33.82 17.66
CA ARG A 574 -6.79 -35.13 18.32
C ARG A 574 -7.90 -36.08 17.83
N ASN A 575 -8.95 -35.54 17.21
CA ASN A 575 -10.14 -36.30 16.83
C ASN A 575 -10.27 -36.49 15.30
N ARG A 576 -9.33 -35.94 14.50
CA ARG A 576 -9.46 -35.88 13.03
C ARG A 576 -9.55 -37.25 12.35
N SER A 577 -8.85 -38.25 12.88
CA SER A 577 -8.89 -39.62 12.38
C SER A 577 -10.27 -40.25 12.55
N HIS A 578 -10.92 -40.01 13.70
CA HIS A 578 -12.25 -40.54 13.99
C HIS A 578 -13.38 -39.80 13.25
N SER A 579 -13.17 -38.52 12.91
CA SER A 579 -14.18 -37.71 12.20
C SER A 579 -14.16 -37.88 10.68
N LEU A 580 -13.15 -38.54 10.11
CA LEU A 580 -12.94 -38.59 8.65
C LEU A 580 -14.14 -39.17 7.89
N ILE A 581 -14.59 -40.37 8.28
CA ILE A 581 -15.70 -41.06 7.61
C ILE A 581 -16.99 -40.23 7.68
N ALA A 582 -17.34 -39.73 8.87
CA ALA A 582 -18.53 -38.93 9.08
C ALA A 582 -18.51 -37.62 8.26
N ILE A 583 -17.34 -37.00 8.07
CA ILE A 583 -17.19 -35.82 7.20
C ILE A 583 -17.45 -36.20 5.74
N VAL A 584 -16.87 -37.29 5.26
CA VAL A 584 -17.02 -37.78 3.88
C VAL A 584 -18.49 -38.10 3.56
N GLU A 585 -19.19 -38.78 4.46
CA GLU A 585 -20.63 -39.04 4.34
C GLU A 585 -21.47 -37.76 4.30
N MET A 586 -21.12 -36.77 5.14
CA MET A 586 -21.80 -35.47 5.15
C MET A 586 -21.56 -34.66 3.89
N ILE A 587 -20.33 -34.67 3.34
CA ILE A 587 -20.03 -34.04 2.05
C ILE A 587 -20.88 -34.70 0.97
N HIS A 588 -20.87 -36.03 0.89
CA HIS A 588 -21.62 -36.78 -0.12
C HIS A 588 -23.12 -36.45 -0.07
N ALA A 589 -23.73 -36.44 1.13
CA ALA A 589 -25.14 -36.08 1.28
C ALA A 589 -25.47 -34.65 0.85
N CYS A 590 -24.54 -33.70 1.03
CA CYS A 590 -24.72 -32.32 0.56
C CYS A 590 -24.73 -32.23 -0.96
N VAL A 591 -23.77 -32.90 -1.62
CA VAL A 591 -23.54 -32.74 -3.06
C VAL A 591 -24.47 -33.59 -3.92
N LEU A 592 -24.98 -34.71 -3.38
CA LEU A 592 -25.92 -35.59 -4.09
C LEU A 592 -27.30 -34.94 -4.30
N ALA A 593 -27.67 -33.96 -3.48
CA ALA A 593 -28.99 -33.33 -3.52
C ALA A 593 -29.26 -32.55 -4.82
N LYS A 594 -28.22 -32.02 -5.47
CA LYS A 594 -28.29 -31.31 -6.75
C LYS A 594 -26.94 -31.37 -7.46
N ALA A 595 -26.92 -31.83 -8.72
CA ALA A 595 -25.72 -31.76 -9.54
C ALA A 595 -25.31 -30.31 -9.80
N GLY A 596 -24.02 -30.03 -9.69
CA GLY A 596 -23.40 -28.74 -9.94
C GLY A 596 -22.03 -28.64 -9.25
N ASN A 597 -21.52 -27.42 -9.13
CA ASN A 597 -20.21 -27.15 -8.56
C ASN A 597 -20.27 -26.86 -7.06
N TYR A 598 -19.44 -27.58 -6.29
CA TYR A 598 -19.28 -27.40 -4.85
C TYR A 598 -17.81 -27.16 -4.48
N ILE A 599 -17.58 -26.38 -3.43
CA ILE A 599 -16.26 -26.26 -2.81
C ILE A 599 -16.31 -26.76 -1.36
N VAL A 600 -15.40 -27.68 -1.04
CA VAL A 600 -15.12 -28.15 0.32
C VAL A 600 -13.88 -27.42 0.84
N PHE A 601 -14.05 -26.61 1.88
CA PHE A 601 -12.98 -25.88 2.53
C PHE A 601 -12.45 -26.62 3.76
N CYS A 602 -11.20 -27.06 3.68
CA CYS A 602 -10.49 -27.82 4.70
C CYS A 602 -9.50 -26.94 5.48
N PRO A 603 -9.26 -27.19 6.78
CA PRO A 603 -8.45 -26.31 7.63
C PRO A 603 -6.93 -26.41 7.36
N SER A 604 -6.47 -27.38 6.57
CA SER A 604 -5.04 -27.58 6.26
C SER A 604 -4.88 -28.53 5.06
N TYR A 605 -3.82 -28.35 4.26
CA TYR A 605 -3.48 -29.25 3.14
C TYR A 605 -3.43 -30.73 3.54
N ALA A 606 -2.81 -31.05 4.68
CA ALA A 606 -2.73 -32.44 5.15
C ALA A 606 -4.11 -33.08 5.38
N TYR A 607 -5.06 -32.30 5.93
CA TYR A 607 -6.41 -32.81 6.17
C TYR A 607 -7.27 -32.81 4.90
N LEU A 608 -7.04 -31.83 4.02
CA LEU A 608 -7.63 -31.77 2.70
C LEU A 608 -7.33 -33.04 1.91
N GLN A 609 -6.05 -33.44 1.82
CA GLN A 609 -5.63 -34.67 1.14
C GLN A 609 -6.33 -35.90 1.71
N GLN A 610 -6.31 -36.08 3.04
CA GLN A 610 -6.99 -37.21 3.70
C GLN A 610 -8.50 -37.29 3.37
N ILE A 611 -9.20 -36.16 3.40
CA ILE A 611 -10.64 -36.11 3.11
C ILE A 611 -10.89 -36.39 1.62
N ALA A 612 -10.11 -35.78 0.73
CA ALA A 612 -10.28 -35.94 -0.71
C ALA A 612 -9.97 -37.37 -1.18
N GLU A 613 -8.90 -37.98 -0.68
CA GLU A 613 -8.54 -39.38 -0.96
C GLU A 613 -9.65 -40.33 -0.47
N GLU A 614 -10.12 -40.18 0.77
CA GLU A 614 -11.19 -41.01 1.31
C GLU A 614 -12.51 -40.81 0.54
N PHE A 615 -12.83 -39.57 0.16
CA PHE A 615 -14.01 -39.27 -0.65
C PHE A 615 -13.93 -39.91 -2.04
N ALA A 616 -12.78 -39.84 -2.72
CA ALA A 616 -12.57 -40.47 -4.03
C ALA A 616 -12.65 -42.00 -3.95
N ASN A 617 -12.13 -42.59 -2.87
CA ASN A 617 -12.18 -44.04 -2.66
C ASN A 617 -13.62 -44.54 -2.45
N GLN A 618 -14.44 -43.80 -1.70
CA GLN A 618 -15.83 -44.18 -1.44
C GLN A 618 -16.78 -43.83 -2.60
N TYR A 619 -16.52 -42.74 -3.32
CA TYR A 619 -17.39 -42.20 -4.37
C TYR A 619 -16.60 -41.93 -5.68
N PRO A 620 -16.08 -42.98 -6.35
CA PRO A 620 -15.21 -42.83 -7.51
C PRO A 620 -15.90 -42.22 -8.74
N ASP A 621 -17.23 -42.21 -8.78
CA ASP A 621 -18.02 -41.67 -9.90
C ASP A 621 -18.19 -40.14 -9.85
N ILE A 622 -17.78 -39.48 -8.76
CA ILE A 622 -17.89 -38.03 -8.59
C ILE A 622 -16.59 -37.36 -9.04
N ALA A 623 -16.70 -36.39 -9.95
CA ALA A 623 -15.55 -35.60 -10.37
C ALA A 623 -15.03 -34.73 -9.21
N ILE A 624 -13.74 -34.84 -8.93
CA ILE A 624 -13.08 -34.03 -7.89
C ILE A 624 -11.88 -33.28 -8.43
N SER A 625 -11.60 -32.13 -7.81
CA SER A 625 -10.36 -31.37 -8.02
C SER A 625 -9.74 -31.02 -6.67
N ILE A 626 -8.41 -31.09 -6.57
CA ILE A 626 -7.68 -30.89 -5.32
C ILE A 626 -6.74 -29.70 -5.50
N GLN A 627 -6.85 -28.72 -4.59
CA GLN A 627 -5.93 -27.60 -4.57
C GLN A 627 -4.50 -28.05 -4.21
N ASP A 628 -3.53 -27.66 -5.06
CA ASP A 628 -2.10 -27.77 -4.79
C ASP A 628 -1.60 -26.59 -3.93
N GLY A 629 -0.56 -26.83 -3.12
CA GLY A 629 0.08 -25.84 -2.27
C GLY A 629 0.85 -24.76 -3.03
N ASN A 630 1.40 -25.08 -4.20
CA ASN A 630 2.29 -24.20 -4.97
C ASN A 630 1.77 -23.92 -6.39
N MET A 631 0.58 -23.32 -6.48
CA MET A 631 0.01 -22.91 -7.78
C MET A 631 0.55 -21.55 -8.22
N ASN A 632 1.12 -21.47 -9.43
CA ASN A 632 1.36 -20.21 -10.11
C ASN A 632 0.06 -19.60 -10.68
N ASP A 633 0.11 -18.38 -11.21
CA ASP A 633 -1.08 -17.68 -11.72
C ASP A 633 -1.75 -18.43 -12.89
N GLU A 634 -0.99 -19.10 -13.75
CA GLU A 634 -1.52 -19.90 -14.86
C GLU A 634 -2.25 -21.15 -14.36
N GLN A 635 -1.66 -21.88 -13.41
CA GLN A 635 -2.25 -23.05 -12.75
C GLN A 635 -3.53 -22.65 -11.99
N LYS A 636 -3.54 -21.48 -11.35
CA LYS A 636 -4.73 -20.93 -10.72
C LYS A 636 -5.86 -20.71 -11.74
N GLN A 637 -5.55 -20.08 -12.88
CA GLN A 637 -6.54 -19.85 -13.93
C GLN A 637 -7.04 -21.17 -14.53
N ALA A 638 -6.15 -22.14 -14.75
CA ALA A 638 -6.53 -23.48 -15.21
C ALA A 638 -7.45 -24.19 -14.20
N TYR A 639 -7.16 -24.12 -12.90
CA TYR A 639 -8.03 -24.68 -11.86
C TYR A 639 -9.40 -23.99 -11.83
N LEU A 640 -9.47 -22.66 -12.01
CA LEU A 640 -10.74 -21.95 -12.08
C LEU A 640 -11.57 -22.31 -13.31
N LYS A 641 -10.93 -22.53 -14.46
CA LYS A 641 -11.63 -22.96 -15.69
C LYS A 641 -12.36 -24.29 -15.52
N GLN A 642 -11.88 -25.18 -14.65
CA GLN A 642 -12.58 -26.44 -14.37
C GLN A 642 -14.02 -26.21 -13.84
N PHE A 643 -14.28 -25.12 -13.11
CA PHE A 643 -15.63 -24.76 -12.66
C PHE A 643 -16.55 -24.28 -13.79
N GLU A 644 -15.97 -23.86 -14.93
CA GLU A 644 -16.72 -23.43 -16.11
C GLU A 644 -16.89 -24.57 -17.13
N GLU A 645 -15.92 -25.48 -17.21
CA GLU A 645 -15.84 -26.52 -18.24
C GLU A 645 -16.49 -27.86 -17.83
N MET A 646 -16.68 -28.12 -16.53
CA MET A 646 -17.28 -29.37 -16.07
C MET A 646 -18.82 -29.32 -16.09
N ASP A 647 -19.42 -30.08 -17.00
CA ASP A 647 -20.84 -30.38 -16.99
C ASP A 647 -21.15 -31.49 -15.98
N GLY A 648 -21.95 -31.19 -14.95
CA GLY A 648 -22.43 -32.18 -13.97
C GLY A 648 -22.02 -31.89 -12.52
N LEU A 649 -21.87 -32.94 -11.72
CA LEU A 649 -21.48 -32.85 -10.31
C LEU A 649 -19.95 -32.81 -10.18
N HIS A 650 -19.43 -31.72 -9.63
CA HIS A 650 -18.00 -31.53 -9.39
C HIS A 650 -17.76 -30.98 -7.98
N VAL A 651 -16.78 -31.57 -7.28
CA VAL A 651 -16.41 -31.20 -5.90
C VAL A 651 -14.94 -30.79 -5.84
N ALA A 652 -14.72 -29.51 -5.61
CA ALA A 652 -13.38 -28.95 -5.43
C ALA A 652 -12.99 -28.93 -3.95
N PHE A 653 -11.83 -29.49 -3.62
CA PHE A 653 -11.25 -29.46 -2.29
C PHE A 653 -10.20 -28.35 -2.19
N CYS A 654 -10.45 -27.37 -1.33
CA CYS A 654 -9.60 -26.19 -1.16
C CYS A 654 -9.22 -25.98 0.32
N VAL A 655 -8.13 -25.26 0.57
CA VAL A 655 -7.74 -24.86 1.93
C VAL A 655 -8.49 -23.59 2.35
N LEU A 656 -9.04 -23.61 3.55
CA LEU A 656 -9.72 -22.48 4.17
C LEU A 656 -8.72 -21.32 4.42
N GLY A 657 -9.07 -20.12 3.95
CA GLY A 657 -8.15 -18.97 3.95
C GLY A 657 -7.06 -19.02 2.89
N GLY A 658 -7.13 -19.98 1.95
CA GLY A 658 -6.27 -20.02 0.76
C GLY A 658 -6.78 -19.13 -0.38
N MET A 659 -6.06 -19.14 -1.49
CA MET A 659 -6.32 -18.30 -2.68
C MET A 659 -7.68 -18.50 -3.38
N PHE A 660 -8.43 -19.56 -3.04
CA PHE A 660 -9.78 -19.83 -3.55
C PHE A 660 -10.88 -19.46 -2.54
N ALA A 661 -10.54 -19.31 -1.25
CA ALA A 661 -11.43 -18.70 -0.27
C ALA A 661 -11.55 -17.17 -0.49
N GLU A 662 -10.54 -16.57 -1.14
CA GLU A 662 -10.44 -15.15 -1.41
C GLU A 662 -10.17 -14.81 -2.89
N GLY A 663 -10.94 -13.89 -3.47
CA GLY A 663 -10.57 -13.24 -4.74
C GLY A 663 -10.91 -14.01 -6.02
N ILE A 664 -11.84 -14.96 -6.00
CA ILE A 664 -12.39 -15.60 -7.21
C ILE A 664 -13.80 -15.07 -7.47
N ASP A 665 -14.29 -15.03 -8.71
CA ASP A 665 -15.66 -14.57 -9.05
C ASP A 665 -16.46 -15.66 -9.78
N LEU A 666 -17.02 -16.59 -9.00
CA LEU A 666 -17.90 -17.66 -9.47
C LEU A 666 -19.35 -17.21 -9.27
N LYS A 667 -20.03 -16.74 -10.32
CA LYS A 667 -21.42 -16.24 -10.29
C LYS A 667 -22.40 -17.27 -10.83
N GLY A 668 -23.64 -17.23 -10.35
CA GLY A 668 -24.71 -18.13 -10.81
C GLY A 668 -24.38 -19.60 -10.52
N ASP A 669 -24.69 -20.48 -11.47
CA ASP A 669 -24.54 -21.93 -11.32
C ASP A 669 -23.09 -22.42 -11.28
N ARG A 670 -22.11 -21.52 -11.41
CA ARG A 670 -20.67 -21.82 -11.31
C ARG A 670 -20.26 -22.25 -9.91
N LEU A 671 -21.03 -21.93 -8.87
CA LEU A 671 -20.83 -22.41 -7.51
C LEU A 671 -22.16 -22.42 -6.75
N ILE A 672 -22.70 -23.61 -6.50
CA ILE A 672 -24.02 -23.78 -5.88
C ILE A 672 -23.95 -24.17 -4.39
N GLY A 673 -22.78 -24.57 -3.90
CA GLY A 673 -22.62 -24.89 -2.48
C GLY A 673 -21.19 -24.77 -1.95
N ALA A 674 -21.09 -24.40 -0.67
CA ALA A 674 -19.83 -24.38 0.07
C ALA A 674 -19.95 -25.22 1.36
N ILE A 675 -19.00 -26.10 1.59
CA ILE A 675 -18.94 -26.97 2.76
C ILE A 675 -17.68 -26.61 3.54
N ILE A 676 -17.84 -26.08 4.76
CA ILE A 676 -16.75 -25.58 5.58
C ILE A 676 -16.48 -26.57 6.72
N ILE A 677 -15.25 -27.10 6.76
CA ILE A 677 -14.81 -28.07 7.76
C ILE A 677 -13.96 -27.36 8.81
N GLY A 678 -14.49 -27.26 10.03
CA GLY A 678 -13.82 -26.56 11.13
C GLY A 678 -13.95 -25.04 11.11
N VAL A 679 -13.56 -24.40 12.22
CA VAL A 679 -13.70 -22.94 12.45
C VAL A 679 -12.49 -22.11 12.01
N GLY A 680 -11.62 -22.67 11.15
CA GLY A 680 -10.52 -21.93 10.53
C GLY A 680 -9.43 -21.40 11.46
N LEU A 681 -9.25 -21.98 12.66
CA LEU A 681 -8.21 -21.52 13.59
C LEU A 681 -6.82 -21.55 12.93
N PRO A 682 -6.01 -20.49 13.10
CA PRO A 682 -4.65 -20.47 12.57
C PRO A 682 -3.78 -21.55 13.23
N LYS A 683 -2.70 -21.92 12.55
CA LYS A 683 -1.69 -22.83 13.12
C LYS A 683 -1.06 -22.17 14.35
N LEU A 684 -0.75 -22.97 15.37
CA LEU A 684 -0.04 -22.49 16.55
C LEU A 684 1.33 -21.97 16.15
N HIS A 685 1.66 -20.76 16.62
CA HIS A 685 2.94 -20.11 16.40
C HIS A 685 3.22 -19.16 17.59
N PRO A 686 4.46 -19.03 18.09
CA PRO A 686 4.76 -18.19 19.26
C PRO A 686 4.27 -16.74 19.14
N GLN A 687 4.29 -16.18 17.93
CA GLN A 687 3.76 -14.83 17.65
C GLN A 687 2.25 -14.70 17.96
N LEU A 688 1.46 -15.76 17.79
CA LEU A 688 0.03 -15.73 18.14
C LEU A 688 -0.18 -15.73 19.65
N ASP A 689 0.69 -16.39 20.42
CA ASP A 689 0.64 -16.36 21.87
C ASP A 689 0.95 -14.95 22.40
N LEU A 690 1.82 -14.20 21.72
CA LEU A 690 2.09 -12.79 22.03
C LEU A 690 0.91 -11.88 21.70
N ILE A 691 0.29 -12.04 20.52
CA ILE A 691 -0.96 -11.32 20.19
C ILE A 691 -2.03 -11.65 21.24
N LYS A 692 -2.15 -12.93 21.63
CA LYS A 692 -3.07 -13.35 22.67
C LYS A 692 -2.76 -12.64 24.00
N ALA A 693 -1.52 -12.67 24.48
CA ALA A 693 -1.14 -12.02 25.73
C ALA A 693 -1.46 -10.51 25.71
N HIS A 694 -1.07 -9.82 24.64
CA HIS A 694 -1.32 -8.39 24.45
C HIS A 694 -2.81 -8.03 24.55
N PHE A 695 -3.69 -8.77 23.85
CA PHE A 695 -5.13 -8.49 23.91
C PHE A 695 -5.83 -9.06 25.16
N ASP A 696 -5.24 -10.06 25.84
CA ASP A 696 -5.70 -10.49 27.16
C ASP A 696 -5.53 -9.35 28.19
N GLU A 697 -4.44 -8.58 28.11
CA GLU A 697 -4.19 -7.41 28.96
C GLU A 697 -5.11 -6.24 28.65
N ILE A 698 -5.39 -5.97 27.36
CA ILE A 698 -6.23 -4.84 26.93
C ILE A 698 -7.71 -5.08 27.26
N ASN A 699 -8.25 -6.25 26.91
CA ASN A 699 -9.70 -6.48 26.94
C ASN A 699 -10.11 -7.91 27.36
N GLN A 700 -9.18 -8.75 27.82
CA GLN A 700 -9.42 -10.15 28.20
C GLN A 700 -9.99 -11.02 27.05
N MET A 701 -9.79 -10.60 25.79
CA MET A 701 -10.23 -11.32 24.60
C MET A 701 -9.07 -11.83 23.74
N GLY A 702 -7.89 -12.05 24.32
CA GLY A 702 -6.69 -12.44 23.60
C GLY A 702 -6.88 -13.67 22.71
N TYR A 703 -7.53 -14.71 23.23
CA TYR A 703 -7.81 -15.91 22.44
C TYR A 703 -8.73 -15.61 21.23
N ALA A 704 -9.70 -14.71 21.40
CA ALA A 704 -10.59 -14.31 20.32
C ALA A 704 -9.84 -13.51 19.24
N TYR A 705 -8.99 -12.55 19.63
CA TYR A 705 -8.23 -11.70 18.72
C TYR A 705 -7.15 -12.47 17.93
N ALA A 706 -6.47 -13.41 18.59
CA ALA A 706 -5.40 -14.19 17.98
C ALA A 706 -5.92 -15.37 17.13
N TYR A 707 -7.01 -16.03 17.53
CA TYR A 707 -7.43 -17.29 16.91
C TYR A 707 -8.86 -17.25 16.33
N GLN A 708 -9.84 -16.81 17.12
CA GLN A 708 -11.25 -17.04 16.77
C GLN A 708 -11.78 -16.06 15.72
N PHE A 709 -11.53 -14.76 15.86
CA PHE A 709 -11.94 -13.75 14.87
C PHE A 709 -11.24 -13.94 13.53
N PRO A 710 -9.90 -14.10 13.45
CA PRO A 710 -9.23 -14.42 12.20
C PRO A 710 -9.76 -15.71 11.55
N GLY A 711 -10.03 -16.75 12.34
CA GLY A 711 -10.58 -18.01 11.84
C GLY A 711 -11.98 -17.85 11.27
N MET A 712 -12.87 -17.14 11.98
CA MET A 712 -14.22 -16.88 11.49
C MET A 712 -14.25 -15.98 10.26
N ASN A 713 -13.32 -15.04 10.12
CA ASN A 713 -13.22 -14.23 8.91
C ASN A 713 -13.00 -15.10 7.67
N LYS A 714 -12.09 -16.08 7.76
CA LYS A 714 -11.85 -17.07 6.68
C LYS A 714 -13.09 -17.90 6.39
N VAL A 715 -13.80 -18.35 7.43
CA VAL A 715 -15.06 -19.10 7.30
C VAL A 715 -16.11 -18.27 6.55
N LEU A 716 -16.30 -17.00 6.92
CA LEU A 716 -17.32 -16.14 6.34
C LEU A 716 -16.98 -15.70 4.91
N GLN A 717 -15.71 -15.46 4.61
CA GLN A 717 -15.25 -15.21 3.24
C GLN A 717 -15.53 -16.40 2.33
N ALA A 718 -15.25 -17.62 2.80
CA ALA A 718 -15.51 -18.86 2.07
C ALA A 718 -17.01 -19.11 1.87
N ALA A 719 -17.82 -18.98 2.93
CA ALA A 719 -19.27 -19.13 2.85
C ALA A 719 -19.92 -18.07 1.95
N GLY A 720 -19.44 -16.82 2.00
CA GLY A 720 -19.94 -15.71 1.19
C GLY A 720 -19.66 -15.83 -0.32
N ARG A 721 -19.00 -16.91 -0.78
CA ARG A 721 -18.76 -17.18 -2.20
C ARG A 721 -19.99 -17.72 -2.94
N VAL A 722 -20.96 -18.28 -2.20
CA VAL A 722 -22.11 -18.98 -2.78
C VAL A 722 -23.16 -18.03 -3.36
N ILE A 723 -23.35 -16.84 -2.77
CA ILE A 723 -24.34 -15.86 -3.24
C ILE A 723 -23.67 -14.53 -3.52
N ARG A 724 -23.69 -14.12 -4.79
CA ARG A 724 -23.11 -12.86 -5.28
C ARG A 724 -24.12 -11.97 -5.99
N SER A 725 -25.14 -12.55 -6.60
CA SER A 725 -26.19 -11.88 -7.37
C SER A 725 -27.57 -12.11 -6.76
N LEU A 726 -28.53 -11.25 -7.09
CA LEU A 726 -29.91 -11.37 -6.59
C LEU A 726 -30.64 -12.60 -7.12
N SER A 727 -30.14 -13.26 -8.17
CA SER A 727 -30.70 -14.49 -8.73
C SER A 727 -30.02 -15.75 -8.21
N ASP A 728 -28.89 -15.64 -7.50
CA ASP A 728 -28.17 -16.81 -7.02
C ASP A 728 -28.99 -17.54 -5.94
N LYS A 729 -28.92 -18.87 -5.96
CA LYS A 729 -29.50 -19.76 -4.95
C LYS A 729 -28.46 -20.82 -4.60
N GLY A 730 -28.26 -21.09 -3.31
CA GLY A 730 -27.15 -21.92 -2.88
C GLY A 730 -27.27 -22.51 -1.49
N MET A 731 -26.31 -23.36 -1.13
CA MET A 731 -26.24 -23.94 0.21
C MET A 731 -24.89 -23.70 0.87
N VAL A 732 -24.90 -23.63 2.21
CA VAL A 732 -23.70 -23.58 3.04
C VAL A 732 -23.82 -24.61 4.15
N ALA A 733 -22.84 -25.51 4.24
CA ALA A 733 -22.73 -26.46 5.36
C ALA A 733 -21.54 -26.10 6.25
N PHE A 734 -21.77 -26.01 7.55
CA PHE A 734 -20.73 -25.85 8.57
C PHE A 734 -20.58 -27.15 9.35
N ILE A 735 -19.41 -27.78 9.29
CA ILE A 735 -19.13 -29.06 9.95
C ILE A 735 -18.09 -28.84 11.05
N ASP A 736 -18.57 -28.64 12.28
CA ASP A 736 -17.79 -28.62 13.52
C ASP A 736 -18.71 -28.44 14.74
N GLU A 737 -18.43 -29.17 15.84
CA GLU A 737 -19.11 -29.00 17.13
C GLU A 737 -19.16 -27.54 17.63
N ARG A 738 -18.11 -26.76 17.34
CA ARG A 738 -17.94 -25.39 17.87
C ARG A 738 -18.93 -24.38 17.28
N PHE A 739 -19.44 -24.59 16.07
CA PHE A 739 -20.34 -23.63 15.41
C PHE A 739 -21.63 -23.34 16.17
N THR A 740 -22.07 -24.28 17.01
CA THR A 740 -23.29 -24.12 17.83
C THR A 740 -23.04 -23.49 19.20
N THR A 741 -21.78 -23.30 19.61
CA THR A 741 -21.47 -22.60 20.86
C THR A 741 -21.86 -21.12 20.77
N ARG A 742 -22.15 -20.49 21.92
CA ARG A 742 -22.62 -19.10 21.98
C ARG A 742 -21.69 -18.12 21.26
N PHE A 743 -20.38 -18.30 21.42
CA PHE A 743 -19.38 -17.42 20.82
C PHE A 743 -19.44 -17.44 19.29
N TYR A 744 -19.30 -18.62 18.67
CA TYR A 744 -19.28 -18.73 17.20
C TYR A 744 -20.64 -18.41 16.57
N ARG A 745 -21.74 -18.75 17.23
CA ARG A 745 -23.10 -18.40 16.77
C ARG A 745 -23.30 -16.90 16.65
N ASN A 746 -22.75 -16.12 17.59
CA ASN A 746 -22.83 -14.66 17.56
C ASN A 746 -21.97 -14.02 16.45
N LEU A 747 -21.03 -14.77 15.87
CA LEU A 747 -20.19 -14.32 14.76
C LEU A 747 -20.78 -14.63 13.39
N LEU A 748 -21.80 -15.51 13.32
CA LEU A 748 -22.49 -15.78 12.07
C LEU A 748 -23.33 -14.58 11.64
N PRO A 749 -23.29 -14.17 10.36
CA PRO A 749 -24.15 -13.15 9.82
C PRO A 749 -25.63 -13.46 10.03
N ILE A 750 -26.47 -12.43 10.11
CA ILE A 750 -27.94 -12.57 10.20
C ILE A 750 -28.50 -13.40 9.04
N LEU A 751 -27.88 -13.32 7.86
CA LEU A 751 -28.25 -14.14 6.70
C LEU A 751 -28.08 -15.64 6.96
N TYR A 752 -27.22 -16.05 7.89
CA TYR A 752 -27.01 -17.46 8.23
C TYR A 752 -27.71 -17.86 9.52
N ALA A 753 -28.42 -16.95 10.18
CA ALA A 753 -29.06 -17.20 11.47
C ALA A 753 -30.23 -18.20 11.41
N HIS A 754 -30.77 -18.48 10.23
CA HIS A 754 -31.83 -19.49 10.01
C HIS A 754 -31.27 -20.88 9.71
N TYR A 755 -30.10 -21.21 10.25
CA TYR A 755 -29.48 -22.51 10.06
C TYR A 755 -30.31 -23.65 10.67
N GLU A 756 -30.20 -24.84 10.07
CA GLU A 756 -30.71 -26.09 10.64
C GLU A 756 -29.56 -26.93 11.17
N ILE A 757 -29.70 -27.45 12.40
CA ILE A 757 -28.75 -28.41 12.95
C ILE A 757 -29.17 -29.80 12.48
N ILE A 758 -28.33 -30.42 11.65
CA ILE A 758 -28.59 -31.74 11.06
C ILE A 758 -27.32 -32.57 11.17
N ASN A 759 -27.40 -33.68 11.89
CA ASN A 759 -26.26 -34.57 12.14
C ASN A 759 -26.34 -35.87 11.32
N GLU A 760 -27.52 -36.26 10.82
CA GLU A 760 -27.69 -37.44 9.98
C GLU A 760 -27.60 -37.12 8.47
N PRO A 761 -26.70 -37.77 7.70
CA PRO A 761 -26.55 -37.52 6.25
C PRO A 761 -27.86 -37.69 5.44
N GLN A 762 -28.70 -38.66 5.77
CA GLN A 762 -29.98 -38.91 5.09
C GLN A 762 -30.94 -37.71 5.19
N ARG A 763 -30.95 -37.05 6.34
CA ARG A 763 -31.79 -35.87 6.58
C ARG A 763 -31.23 -34.66 5.84
N VAL A 764 -29.91 -34.53 5.75
CA VAL A 764 -29.25 -33.48 4.93
C VAL A 764 -29.71 -33.57 3.48
N TYR A 765 -29.64 -34.77 2.88
CA TYR A 765 -30.09 -35.00 1.51
C TYR A 765 -31.56 -34.59 1.33
N THR A 766 -32.45 -35.07 2.20
CA THR A 766 -33.90 -34.78 2.12
C THR A 766 -34.20 -33.28 2.18
N VAL A 767 -33.56 -32.58 3.12
CA VAL A 767 -33.76 -31.14 3.33
C VAL A 767 -33.20 -30.32 2.16
N LEU A 768 -32.04 -30.70 1.63
CA LEU A 768 -31.45 -30.01 0.48
C LEU A 768 -32.21 -30.29 -0.82
N SER A 769 -32.64 -31.53 -1.07
CA SER A 769 -33.46 -31.86 -2.23
C SER A 769 -34.77 -31.06 -2.24
N SER A 770 -35.40 -30.88 -1.08
CA SER A 770 -36.60 -30.03 -0.96
C SER A 770 -36.27 -28.56 -1.26
N PHE A 771 -35.19 -28.04 -0.67
CA PHE A 771 -34.73 -26.68 -0.92
C PHE A 771 -34.46 -26.39 -2.41
N TRP A 772 -33.92 -27.35 -3.15
CA TRP A 772 -33.61 -27.19 -4.56
C TRP A 772 -34.82 -27.37 -5.50
N GLN A 773 -35.92 -27.95 -5.01
CA GLN A 773 -37.19 -28.09 -5.75
C GLN A 773 -38.11 -26.87 -5.62
N GLU A 774 -38.02 -26.17 -4.48
CA GLU A 774 -38.60 -24.82 -4.29
C GLU A 774 -37.91 -23.77 -5.17
#